data_AF-A0A2E1WZD5-F1
#
_entry.id   AF-A0A2E1WZD5-F1
#
_cell.length_a   1.000
_cell.length_b   1.000
_cell.length_c   1.000
_cell.angle_alpha   90.00
_cell.angle_beta   90.00
_cell.angle_gamma   90.00
#
_symmetry.space_group_name_H-M   'P 1'
#
loop_
_entity.id
_entity.type
_entity.pdbx_description
1 polymer ?
#
loop_
_entity_poly.entity_id
_entity_poly.type
_entity_poly.pdbx_seq_one_letter_code
_entity_poly.pdbx_strand_id
1 'polypeptide(L)'
;MIKNNFLYLLLFVSFIFSDPPNWDSNGDGLLDNLNDYQNNGSITSAIIYDGVSMGSDGDILGAFVNDELRGISLASEVPFGPFAGSYQFLMLIYSNQANGETVSFQFYDVETDLVYDVTDTIEFVSDMTLGTVVSPEILFLTEPSSDDGGESGGQSNIPEWDSNGDGLLDNLNDYQNNGSITSFITLDGTSFGSSGDILGAFVDDELRGVSFASEVPFGPYAGSYQFLMLIYSNQANGEIVSFQFYDYETDLVYDVNETVEFVSDMTLGTVVAPEILTLIQSEGDGGSCDDVDNDGVCDDIDDCVGSYDECGVCNGGGIVDGECDCEGNILDCAGECGGDAVVDECDVCEGNNDCLGCQDGFIESPLSTSDDIICVPEQFSYNQSTIQASYLFFEVNIDGNVIDHDDWIGAFNGDVCVGAQEWNVNECGGGICSITVMGFDGNSFTQGYMLNGGFPTFKIYDISENIYLDAYPSSNYPFANLSFFPIDYLSTIETVLGCTDEGACNYNEEANLDDESCEYAQENFDCNGDCLLTLDCNGVCGGDAILDECGICDGNGIADGECDCNGNIIDACGICGGDGSCTPPEFYFNQSSLQAFYFFQAASINLELLEPEDWVGAFKGNLCVGAKKWDTSVCSEGVCEIAVMGDDDTSLTDGYMNPGDVPEFKIFDYSTGNIYSAIPSEENEWSDLGLFIVDSLNVYPDCNGDIGGSVGDSDSDGACDDVDICPGYDDNLDTDGDQIVDCLDDCSNDADNDIDDDGICGDIDQCPNDSNNDIDGDGICGDVDECPNDINNDSDGDGSCDSDDICPDENDFLDSDGDQIVDCLDSCPNDLENDADGDGVCGDVDDCPYDSENDADGDGICSDIDDCPYDYDNDLDGDGICGDVDDCPNDTNNDSDQDGTCDSIDICPGFDDFLDTDGDSVVDCLEVNGCTDLTASNYNNEATEDDGSCIYNYEINYNAGPNLISYYVLPDENMQYNTQNLITSSHNIDNVLALMGENQAVAFTENGMYGSMLQVDRLSGYWLKIIDSEVVSLSGYKTSADAIYEINEGSNLISFPSSDAFALEDVLPSSLDDVVYAILSEDEAAYYQDGQWVGSL
;
A
#
# COMPACT_ATOMS: atom_id res chain seq x y z
N MET A 1 48.75 38.36 -8.49
CA MET A 1 48.33 38.26 -9.90
C MET A 1 47.30 37.13 -9.90
N ILE A 2 46.02 37.50 -9.83
CA ILE A 2 45.10 37.58 -10.98
C ILE A 2 44.70 36.16 -11.45
N LYS A 3 43.43 35.81 -11.16
CA LYS A 3 42.42 35.10 -12.01
C LYS A 3 42.69 33.65 -12.43
N ASN A 4 41.71 32.78 -12.64
CA ASN A 4 40.27 32.62 -12.30
C ASN A 4 39.85 31.30 -12.99
N ASN A 5 38.90 30.57 -12.39
CA ASN A 5 37.84 29.72 -12.98
C ASN A 5 38.27 28.44 -13.74
N PHE A 6 37.54 27.32 -13.73
CA PHE A 6 36.12 26.99 -13.47
C PHE A 6 36.03 25.76 -12.53
N LEU A 7 35.18 25.66 -11.49
CA LEU A 7 33.71 25.77 -11.36
C LEU A 7 32.98 24.47 -11.76
N TYR A 8 32.87 23.53 -10.81
CA TYR A 8 31.76 22.57 -10.75
C TYR A 8 30.68 23.19 -9.85
N LEU A 9 29.47 23.25 -10.39
CA LEU A 9 28.28 23.86 -9.81
C LEU A 9 27.63 22.86 -8.85
N LEU A 10 27.90 22.97 -7.55
CA LEU A 10 27.01 22.48 -6.50
C LEU A 10 26.31 23.72 -5.96
N LEU A 11 25.10 23.94 -6.44
CA LEU A 11 24.14 24.89 -5.87
C LEU A 11 23.75 24.36 -4.48
N PHE A 12 24.58 24.64 -3.46
CA PHE A 12 24.04 24.78 -2.12
C PHE A 12 23.22 26.07 -2.13
N VAL A 13 21.92 25.93 -2.39
CA VAL A 13 20.95 26.90 -1.92
C VAL A 13 21.13 26.91 -0.40
N SER A 14 21.84 27.91 0.10
CA SER A 14 21.72 28.26 1.51
C SER A 14 20.26 28.72 1.65
N PHE A 15 19.39 27.82 2.09
CA PHE A 15 18.13 28.24 2.68
C PHE A 15 18.54 29.13 3.84
N ILE A 16 18.31 30.43 3.66
CA ILE A 16 18.27 31.36 4.76
C ILE A 16 16.93 31.05 5.42
N PHE A 17 16.89 30.02 6.26
CA PHE A 17 15.86 29.96 7.30
C PHE A 17 16.11 31.20 8.16
N SER A 18 15.09 32.02 8.41
CA SER A 18 15.24 33.07 9.40
C SER A 18 15.51 32.41 10.75
N ASP A 19 16.23 33.10 11.63
CA ASP A 19 16.43 32.58 12.98
C ASP A 19 15.04 32.51 13.65
N PRO A 20 14.66 31.40 14.30
CA PRO A 20 13.36 31.29 14.95
C PRO A 20 13.15 32.45 15.95
N PRO A 21 11.90 32.76 16.32
CA PRO A 21 11.60 33.77 17.32
C PRO A 21 12.45 33.53 18.56
N ASN A 22 13.09 34.58 19.07
CA ASN A 22 13.95 34.49 20.27
C ASN A 22 13.09 34.39 21.55
N TRP A 23 12.23 33.37 21.61
CA TRP A 23 11.43 32.98 22.75
C TRP A 23 12.19 31.99 23.64
N ASP A 24 12.90 31.05 23.03
CA ASP A 24 13.83 30.14 23.69
C ASP A 24 15.26 30.53 23.30
N SER A 25 16.03 31.10 24.23
CA SER A 25 17.37 31.61 23.92
C SER A 25 18.43 30.52 23.75
N ASN A 26 18.13 29.27 24.13
CA ASN A 26 19.08 28.16 24.07
C ASN A 26 18.60 26.97 23.18
N GLY A 27 17.31 26.95 22.82
CA GLY A 27 16.69 25.97 21.92
C GLY A 27 16.41 24.61 22.55
N ASP A 28 16.29 24.53 23.88
CA ASP A 28 16.02 23.28 24.61
C ASP A 28 14.54 23.01 24.89
N GLY A 29 13.64 23.91 24.45
CA GLY A 29 12.20 23.80 24.66
C GLY A 29 11.77 24.08 26.10
N LEU A 30 12.63 24.66 26.94
CA LEU A 30 12.34 24.98 28.35
C LEU A 30 12.43 26.48 28.63
N LEU A 31 11.67 26.93 29.61
CA LEU A 31 11.70 28.32 30.05
C LEU A 31 13.00 28.64 30.82
N ASP A 32 13.92 29.38 30.20
CA ASP A 32 15.24 29.75 30.74
C ASP A 32 15.22 30.44 32.13
N ASN A 33 14.14 31.18 32.44
CA ASN A 33 13.97 31.98 33.65
C ASN A 33 12.98 31.36 34.66
N LEU A 34 12.79 30.03 34.62
CA LEU A 34 11.93 29.24 35.50
C LEU A 34 11.97 29.65 37.00
N ASN A 35 13.16 29.96 37.54
CA ASN A 35 13.35 30.24 38.96
C ASN A 35 12.73 31.58 39.45
N ASP A 36 12.20 32.41 38.54
CA ASP A 36 11.59 33.70 38.86
C ASP A 36 10.09 33.62 39.21
N TYR A 37 9.50 32.42 39.11
CA TYR A 37 8.07 32.16 39.33
C TYR A 37 7.85 31.19 40.51
N GLN A 38 6.72 31.31 41.20
CA GLN A 38 6.42 30.58 42.44
C GLN A 38 5.37 29.47 42.26
N ASN A 39 4.58 29.53 41.19
CA ASN A 39 3.52 28.57 40.86
C ASN A 39 3.72 28.08 39.42
N ASN A 40 3.19 26.90 39.11
CA ASN A 40 3.18 26.32 37.77
C ASN A 40 1.86 25.59 37.49
N GLY A 41 1.63 25.24 36.23
CA GLY A 41 0.55 24.39 35.74
C GLY A 41 0.98 23.74 34.42
N SER A 42 0.36 22.62 34.04
CA SER A 42 0.67 21.88 32.81
C SER A 42 -0.47 21.99 31.79
N ILE A 43 -0.10 22.08 30.52
CA ILE A 43 -1.02 21.98 29.39
C ILE A 43 -0.45 20.98 28.36
N THR A 44 -1.31 20.11 27.82
CA THR A 44 -1.03 19.33 26.61
C THR A 44 -1.98 19.84 25.53
N SER A 45 -1.47 20.37 24.43
CA SER A 45 -2.29 20.99 23.39
C SER A 45 -1.98 20.52 21.97
N ALA A 46 -2.98 20.51 21.11
CA ALA A 46 -2.85 20.33 19.67
C ALA A 46 -3.19 21.64 18.96
N ILE A 47 -2.46 21.94 17.87
CA ILE A 47 -2.68 23.17 17.09
C ILE A 47 -3.54 22.82 15.88
N ILE A 48 -4.60 23.58 15.65
CA ILE A 48 -5.50 23.41 14.50
C ILE A 48 -5.47 24.69 13.65
N TYR A 49 -5.30 24.52 12.35
CA TYR A 49 -5.46 25.58 11.36
C TYR A 49 -6.35 25.07 10.22
N ASP A 50 -7.42 25.81 9.93
CA ASP A 50 -8.38 25.50 8.85
C ASP A 50 -8.92 24.05 8.90
N GLY A 51 -9.17 23.55 10.11
CA GLY A 51 -9.69 22.19 10.34
C GLY A 51 -8.62 21.08 10.37
N VAL A 52 -7.35 21.40 10.08
CA VAL A 52 -6.25 20.42 10.03
C VAL A 52 -5.32 20.56 11.24
N SER A 53 -4.91 19.43 11.82
CA SER A 53 -3.87 19.39 12.87
C SER A 53 -2.53 19.80 12.29
N MET A 54 -1.99 20.90 12.81
CA MET A 54 -0.66 21.38 12.44
C MET A 54 0.39 20.93 13.45
N GLY A 55 1.58 20.68 12.93
CA GLY A 55 2.78 20.44 13.71
C GLY A 55 3.77 19.57 12.94
N SER A 56 5.04 19.88 13.10
CA SER A 56 6.16 19.15 12.53
C SER A 56 7.34 19.14 13.51
N ASP A 57 8.31 18.27 13.26
CA ASP A 57 9.56 18.23 13.99
C ASP A 57 10.32 19.57 13.89
N GLY A 58 10.27 20.35 14.97
CA GLY A 58 10.94 21.65 15.09
C GLY A 58 10.01 22.83 15.37
N ASP A 59 8.70 22.63 15.32
CA ASP A 59 7.72 23.67 15.67
C ASP A 59 7.73 24.02 17.15
N ILE A 60 7.37 25.28 17.46
CA ILE A 60 7.45 25.83 18.81
C ILE A 60 6.12 26.50 19.19
N LEU A 61 5.62 26.16 20.38
CA LEU A 61 4.50 26.87 21.00
C LEU A 61 5.02 27.68 22.20
N GLY A 62 4.67 28.97 22.26
CA GLY A 62 5.01 29.87 23.37
C GLY A 62 3.76 30.37 24.10
N ALA A 63 3.78 30.40 25.44
CA ALA A 63 2.72 30.92 26.30
C ALA A 63 3.15 32.25 26.96
N PHE A 64 2.28 33.26 26.97
CA PHE A 64 2.60 34.63 27.36
C PHE A 64 1.56 35.22 28.33
N VAL A 65 2.01 36.05 29.26
CA VAL A 65 1.13 36.88 30.11
C VAL A 65 1.60 38.33 30.03
N ASN A 66 0.77 39.20 29.43
CA ASN A 66 1.13 40.61 29.14
C ASN A 66 2.47 40.76 28.38
N ASP A 67 2.64 40.01 27.28
CA ASP A 67 3.84 39.98 26.42
C ASP A 67 5.12 39.42 27.08
N GLU A 68 5.02 38.81 28.26
CA GLU A 68 6.14 38.18 28.94
C GLU A 68 5.98 36.65 28.88
N LEU A 69 6.97 35.95 28.32
CA LEU A 69 6.95 34.49 28.16
C LEU A 69 6.83 33.78 29.53
N ARG A 70 5.97 32.76 29.59
CA ARG A 70 5.61 31.99 30.78
C ARG A 70 5.68 30.49 30.59
N GLY A 71 5.79 30.01 29.36
CA GLY A 71 5.96 28.62 29.02
C GLY A 71 6.39 28.53 27.56
N ILE A 72 7.12 27.48 27.23
CA ILE A 72 7.52 27.16 25.86
C ILE A 72 7.60 25.64 25.75
N SER A 73 7.27 25.11 24.57
CA SER A 73 7.31 23.69 24.25
C SER A 73 7.66 23.50 22.79
N LEU A 74 8.42 22.43 22.51
CA LEU A 74 8.56 21.88 21.18
C LEU A 74 7.40 20.94 20.86
N ALA A 75 7.12 20.75 19.58
CA ALA A 75 6.22 19.72 19.11
C ALA A 75 6.76 18.32 19.46
N SER A 76 5.86 17.40 19.79
CA SER A 76 6.14 15.99 20.03
C SER A 76 5.13 15.15 19.27
N GLU A 77 5.62 14.21 18.47
CA GLU A 77 4.77 13.23 17.80
C GLU A 77 4.12 12.28 18.81
N VAL A 78 2.86 11.92 18.56
CA VAL A 78 2.07 11.02 19.41
C VAL A 78 2.17 9.59 18.85
N PRO A 79 2.69 8.62 19.64
CA PRO A 79 2.98 7.28 19.12
C PRO A 79 1.80 6.30 19.15
N PHE A 80 0.68 6.62 19.81
CA PHE A 80 -0.50 5.75 19.91
C PHE A 80 -1.75 6.52 20.35
N GLY A 81 -2.93 5.96 20.09
CA GLY A 81 -4.23 6.55 20.46
C GLY A 81 -4.88 7.36 19.33
N PRO A 82 -5.98 8.08 19.58
CA PRO A 82 -6.78 8.75 18.54
C PRO A 82 -6.06 9.91 17.83
N PHE A 83 -4.87 10.29 18.31
CA PHE A 83 -4.00 11.30 17.73
C PHE A 83 -2.67 10.72 17.24
N ALA A 84 -2.56 9.39 17.08
CA ALA A 84 -1.33 8.75 16.61
C ALA A 84 -0.88 9.33 15.26
N GLY A 85 0.41 9.67 15.15
CA GLY A 85 0.98 10.33 13.97
C GLY A 85 0.76 11.85 13.88
N SER A 86 0.04 12.46 14.83
CA SER A 86 -0.06 13.91 14.94
C SER A 86 0.91 14.48 15.97
N TYR A 87 1.09 15.81 15.97
CA TYR A 87 2.00 16.52 16.86
C TYR A 87 1.25 17.27 17.96
N GLN A 88 1.75 17.15 19.20
CA GLN A 88 1.21 17.83 20.37
C GLN A 88 2.30 18.57 21.15
N PHE A 89 1.89 19.58 21.91
CA PHE A 89 2.76 20.46 22.69
C PHE A 89 2.51 20.26 24.17
N LEU A 90 3.51 19.70 24.87
CA LEU A 90 3.45 19.43 26.31
C LEU A 90 4.20 20.53 27.05
N MET A 91 3.47 21.50 27.60
CA MET A 91 4.06 22.71 28.17
C MET A 91 3.78 22.85 29.66
N LEU A 92 4.78 23.33 30.40
CA LEU A 92 4.59 23.90 31.73
C LEU A 92 4.52 25.42 31.65
N ILE A 93 3.47 26.00 32.24
CA ILE A 93 3.24 27.43 32.33
C ILE A 93 3.52 27.88 33.77
N TYR A 94 4.21 29.01 33.94
CA TYR A 94 4.64 29.52 35.23
C TYR A 94 3.94 30.83 35.60
N SER A 95 3.79 31.11 36.90
CA SER A 95 3.23 32.39 37.37
C SER A 95 3.69 32.76 38.79
N ASN A 96 3.57 34.05 39.14
CA ASN A 96 3.70 34.56 40.51
C ASN A 96 2.34 34.80 41.21
N GLN A 97 1.22 34.64 40.50
CA GLN A 97 -0.13 34.61 41.04
C GLN A 97 -0.60 33.15 41.17
N ALA A 98 -1.50 32.88 42.13
CA ALA A 98 -2.06 31.53 42.28
C ALA A 98 -3.29 31.30 41.38
N ASN A 99 -3.91 32.37 40.86
CA ASN A 99 -4.99 32.35 39.88
C ASN A 99 -5.20 33.75 39.25
N GLY A 100 -5.96 33.82 38.15
CA GLY A 100 -6.48 35.08 37.60
C GLY A 100 -5.58 35.82 36.61
N GLU A 101 -4.51 35.19 36.11
CA GLU A 101 -3.73 35.71 34.99
C GLU A 101 -4.21 35.06 33.69
N THR A 102 -4.49 35.88 32.67
CA THR A 102 -4.83 35.38 31.33
C THR A 102 -3.54 35.08 30.57
N VAL A 103 -3.42 33.85 30.08
CA VAL A 103 -2.32 33.34 29.27
C VAL A 103 -2.76 33.32 27.81
N SER A 104 -1.98 33.93 26.92
CA SER A 104 -2.15 33.88 25.47
C SER A 104 -1.04 33.04 24.84
N PHE A 105 -1.24 32.53 23.63
CA PHE A 105 -0.25 31.69 22.95
C PHE A 105 0.19 32.27 21.61
N GLN A 106 1.40 31.88 21.16
CA GLN A 106 1.89 32.12 19.81
C GLN A 106 2.57 30.84 19.31
N PHE A 107 2.30 30.49 18.06
CA PHE A 107 2.81 29.29 17.40
C PHE A 107 3.83 29.68 16.32
N TYR A 108 4.95 28.99 16.28
CA TYR A 108 5.97 29.15 15.25
C TYR A 108 6.09 27.86 14.46
N ASP A 109 5.89 27.98 13.15
CA ASP A 109 6.05 26.94 12.16
C ASP A 109 7.47 27.03 11.57
N VAL A 110 8.24 25.96 11.73
CA VAL A 110 9.64 25.87 11.29
C VAL A 110 9.78 25.74 9.77
N GLU A 111 8.79 25.14 9.11
CA GLU A 111 8.80 24.90 7.67
C GLU A 111 8.47 26.20 6.91
N THR A 112 7.47 26.94 7.37
CA THR A 112 7.04 28.20 6.74
C THR A 112 7.76 29.43 7.30
N ASP A 113 8.44 29.29 8.45
CA ASP A 113 9.18 30.36 9.13
C ASP A 113 8.29 31.55 9.53
N LEU A 114 7.03 31.24 9.89
CA LEU A 114 5.99 32.19 10.27
C LEU A 114 5.59 32.04 11.73
N VAL A 115 5.20 33.16 12.35
CA VAL A 115 4.58 33.20 13.67
C VAL A 115 3.10 33.50 13.53
N TYR A 116 2.30 32.62 14.08
CA TYR A 116 0.85 32.72 14.14
C TYR A 116 0.42 33.14 15.56
N ASP A 117 -0.51 34.09 15.64
CA ASP A 117 -1.17 34.40 16.90
C ASP A 117 -2.28 33.36 17.12
N VAL A 118 -2.27 32.76 18.31
CA VAL A 118 -3.31 31.83 18.76
C VAL A 118 -4.42 32.65 19.40
N THR A 119 -5.66 32.46 18.97
CA THR A 119 -6.81 33.21 19.50
C THR A 119 -7.21 32.79 20.90
N ASP A 120 -7.00 31.51 21.22
CA ASP A 120 -7.34 30.96 22.51
C ASP A 120 -6.51 31.57 23.63
N THR A 121 -7.18 31.84 24.74
CA THR A 121 -6.53 32.25 25.98
C THR A 121 -7.06 31.42 27.13
N ILE A 122 -6.18 31.07 28.06
CA ILE A 122 -6.55 30.32 29.25
C ILE A 122 -6.35 31.16 30.50
N GLU A 123 -7.15 30.93 31.53
CA GLU A 123 -6.91 31.50 32.86
C GLU A 123 -5.93 30.61 33.63
N PHE A 124 -4.77 31.15 33.99
CA PHE A 124 -3.80 30.43 34.81
C PHE A 124 -4.35 30.19 36.22
N VAL A 125 -4.30 28.93 36.66
CA VAL A 125 -4.52 28.50 38.05
C VAL A 125 -3.35 27.62 38.49
N SER A 126 -2.85 27.83 39.72
CA SER A 126 -1.76 27.03 40.27
C SER A 126 -2.13 25.55 40.31
N ASP A 127 -1.19 24.70 39.89
CA ASP A 127 -1.31 23.25 39.78
C ASP A 127 -2.41 22.79 38.80
N MET A 128 -2.82 23.64 37.84
CA MET A 128 -3.74 23.22 36.78
C MET A 128 -3.11 22.16 35.87
N THR A 129 -3.96 21.27 35.36
CA THR A 129 -3.61 20.30 34.31
C THR A 129 -4.70 20.39 33.25
N LEU A 130 -4.34 20.89 32.08
CA LEU A 130 -5.23 21.05 30.92
C LEU A 130 -4.78 20.11 29.80
N GLY A 131 -5.73 19.37 29.23
CA GLY A 131 -5.45 18.37 28.20
C GLY A 131 -4.64 17.15 28.69
N THR A 132 -4.67 16.11 27.87
CA THR A 132 -3.84 14.89 27.97
C THR A 132 -3.41 14.46 26.57
N VAL A 133 -2.48 13.51 26.46
CA VAL A 133 -2.04 13.01 25.15
C VAL A 133 -3.15 12.36 24.31
N VAL A 134 -4.20 11.83 24.96
CA VAL A 134 -5.36 11.22 24.30
C VAL A 134 -6.55 12.16 24.15
N SER A 135 -6.48 13.36 24.74
CA SER A 135 -7.52 14.39 24.73
C SER A 135 -6.86 15.74 24.98
N PRO A 136 -6.12 16.30 24.01
CA PRO A 136 -5.37 17.53 24.18
C PRO A 136 -6.30 18.76 24.23
N GLU A 137 -5.79 19.86 24.76
CA GLU A 137 -6.42 21.17 24.63
C GLU A 137 -6.26 21.67 23.18
N ILE A 138 -7.34 22.05 22.52
CA ILE A 138 -7.29 22.49 21.12
C ILE A 138 -7.04 23.99 21.08
N LEU A 139 -6.02 24.41 20.32
CA LEU A 139 -5.67 25.82 20.12
C LEU A 139 -5.75 26.17 18.62
N PHE A 140 -6.47 27.23 18.28
CA PHE A 140 -6.73 27.68 16.92
C PHE A 140 -5.82 28.85 16.51
N LEU A 141 -5.29 28.77 15.29
CA LEU A 141 -4.46 29.84 14.71
C LEU A 141 -5.31 30.88 13.95
N THR A 142 -4.78 32.11 13.85
CA THR A 142 -5.27 33.13 12.90
C THR A 142 -4.19 33.51 11.89
N GLU A 143 -4.63 34.01 10.73
CA GLU A 143 -3.78 34.48 9.62
C GLU A 143 -2.60 35.35 10.13
N PRO A 144 -1.38 35.14 9.59
CA PRO A 144 -0.17 35.74 10.13
C PRO A 144 -0.22 37.26 10.06
N SER A 145 0.27 37.91 11.12
CA SER A 145 0.34 39.37 11.19
C SER A 145 1.38 39.90 10.18
N SER A 146 0.97 40.11 8.93
CA SER A 146 1.76 40.87 7.96
C SER A 146 1.19 42.29 7.83
N ASP A 147 2.00 43.24 8.30
CA ASP A 147 1.80 44.67 8.12
C ASP A 147 2.03 45.02 6.63
N ASP A 148 1.05 44.80 5.75
CA ASP A 148 0.88 45.55 4.50
C ASP A 148 -0.54 45.36 3.91
N GLY A 149 -1.32 46.45 3.88
CA GLY A 149 -2.76 46.40 3.60
C GLY A 149 -3.17 46.04 2.16
N GLY A 150 -4.25 45.26 2.07
CA GLY A 150 -5.06 45.02 0.87
C GLY A 150 -6.23 44.11 1.19
N GLU A 151 -7.47 44.51 0.88
CA GLU A 151 -8.68 43.71 1.04
C GLU A 151 -8.70 42.49 0.12
N SER A 152 -8.90 41.30 0.69
CA SER A 152 -9.73 40.23 0.13
C SER A 152 -10.09 39.27 1.26
N GLY A 153 -11.36 39.23 1.66
CA GLY A 153 -11.86 38.26 2.62
C GLY A 153 -11.95 36.88 1.99
N GLY A 154 -11.36 35.90 2.64
CA GLY A 154 -11.81 34.50 2.63
C GLY A 154 -12.49 34.27 3.98
N GLN A 155 -13.75 33.84 3.95
CA GLN A 155 -14.49 33.48 5.16
C GLN A 155 -14.07 32.07 5.57
N SER A 156 -13.81 31.87 6.87
CA SER A 156 -13.79 30.55 7.51
C SER A 156 -15.18 29.94 7.35
N ASN A 157 -15.23 28.71 6.85
CA ASN A 157 -16.48 27.99 6.57
C ASN A 157 -17.01 27.18 7.76
N ILE A 158 -16.35 27.21 8.92
CA ILE A 158 -16.90 26.60 10.16
C ILE A 158 -18.18 27.34 10.60
N PRO A 159 -19.26 26.64 10.96
CA PRO A 159 -20.49 27.27 11.45
C PRO A 159 -20.27 28.13 12.70
N GLU A 160 -20.91 29.31 12.76
CA GLU A 160 -20.93 30.18 13.96
C GLU A 160 -21.82 29.56 15.08
N TRP A 161 -21.44 28.40 15.63
CA TRP A 161 -22.10 27.75 16.78
C TRP A 161 -21.81 28.45 18.11
N ASP A 162 -21.02 29.52 18.08
CA ASP A 162 -20.78 30.45 19.19
C ASP A 162 -21.83 31.57 19.19
N SER A 163 -22.87 31.39 20.00
CA SER A 163 -23.97 32.36 20.18
C SER A 163 -23.54 33.71 20.80
N ASN A 164 -22.30 33.85 21.30
CA ASN A 164 -21.82 35.08 21.91
C ASN A 164 -20.84 35.86 20.99
N GLY A 165 -20.26 35.18 20.01
CA GLY A 165 -19.47 35.74 18.90
C GLY A 165 -18.07 36.23 19.31
N ASP A 166 -17.45 35.56 20.28
CA ASP A 166 -16.08 35.81 20.72
C ASP A 166 -15.05 34.79 20.21
N GLY A 167 -15.50 33.75 19.49
CA GLY A 167 -14.63 32.77 18.84
C GLY A 167 -14.03 31.76 19.83
N LEU A 168 -14.62 31.60 21.02
CA LEU A 168 -14.23 30.60 22.00
C LEU A 168 -15.42 29.67 22.28
N LEU A 169 -15.18 28.35 22.46
CA LEU A 169 -16.11 27.51 23.19
C LEU A 169 -16.26 28.10 24.61
N ASP A 170 -17.48 28.39 25.05
CA ASP A 170 -17.76 28.89 26.39
C ASP A 170 -17.00 28.05 27.44
N ASN A 171 -16.16 28.72 28.24
CA ASN A 171 -15.18 28.14 29.15
C ASN A 171 -15.74 26.92 29.92
N LEU A 172 -15.29 25.71 29.56
CA LEU A 172 -15.78 24.43 30.11
C LEU A 172 -15.61 24.31 31.64
N ASN A 173 -14.78 25.17 32.25
CA ASN A 173 -14.62 25.28 33.70
C ASN A 173 -15.84 25.90 34.42
N ASP A 174 -16.80 26.47 33.70
CA ASP A 174 -18.04 27.02 34.26
C ASP A 174 -19.08 25.93 34.59
N TYR A 175 -18.84 24.69 34.18
CA TYR A 175 -19.73 23.54 34.41
C TYR A 175 -19.18 22.60 35.49
N GLN A 176 -20.07 22.11 36.36
CA GLN A 176 -19.69 21.31 37.53
C GLN A 176 -19.73 19.80 37.28
N ASN A 177 -20.32 19.36 36.17
CA ASN A 177 -20.52 17.95 35.82
C ASN A 177 -20.17 17.74 34.34
N ASN A 178 -19.76 16.52 33.99
CA ASN A 178 -19.51 16.10 32.61
C ASN A 178 -20.06 14.68 32.38
N GLY A 179 -20.13 14.28 31.11
CA GLY A 179 -20.47 12.94 30.65
C GLY A 179 -19.90 12.71 29.25
N SER A 180 -19.74 11.47 28.82
CA SER A 180 -19.17 11.11 27.52
C SER A 180 -20.20 10.42 26.62
N ILE A 181 -20.11 10.69 25.32
CA ILE A 181 -20.86 10.01 24.27
C ILE A 181 -19.93 9.60 23.12
N THR A 182 -20.07 8.39 22.63
CA THR A 182 -19.51 7.92 21.35
C THR A 182 -20.65 7.71 20.38
N SER A 183 -20.67 8.44 19.26
CA SER A 183 -21.78 8.43 18.31
C SER A 183 -21.35 8.14 16.88
N PHE A 184 -22.29 7.62 16.10
CA PHE A 184 -22.17 7.28 14.69
C PHE A 184 -23.29 7.99 13.91
N ILE A 185 -22.94 8.68 12.82
CA ILE A 185 -23.87 9.54 12.09
C ILE A 185 -24.42 8.80 10.86
N THR A 186 -25.73 8.93 10.62
CA THR A 186 -26.41 8.36 9.46
C THR A 186 -27.31 9.38 8.76
N LEU A 187 -27.41 9.26 7.43
CA LEU A 187 -28.39 9.96 6.60
C LEU A 187 -29.12 8.91 5.76
N ASP A 188 -30.45 8.91 5.81
CA ASP A 188 -31.31 7.92 5.11
C ASP A 188 -30.95 6.45 5.37
N GLY A 189 -30.43 6.13 6.56
CA GLY A 189 -30.04 4.78 6.96
C GLY A 189 -28.64 4.33 6.49
N THR A 190 -27.87 5.23 5.88
CA THR A 190 -26.48 4.98 5.44
C THR A 190 -25.48 5.75 6.30
N SER A 191 -24.26 5.22 6.46
CA SER A 191 -23.15 5.90 7.14
C SER A 191 -22.89 7.26 6.48
N PHE A 192 -22.86 8.33 7.28
CA PHE A 192 -22.68 9.68 6.77
C PHE A 192 -21.63 10.39 7.62
N GLY A 193 -20.39 10.40 7.16
CA GLY A 193 -19.28 11.07 7.82
C GLY A 193 -17.96 10.89 7.06
N SER A 194 -17.14 11.93 7.01
CA SER A 194 -15.81 11.96 6.40
C SER A 194 -14.79 12.64 7.33
N SER A 195 -13.53 12.60 6.92
CA SER A 195 -12.46 13.33 7.61
C SER A 195 -12.69 14.85 7.48
N GLY A 196 -12.89 15.52 8.61
CA GLY A 196 -13.11 16.98 8.67
C GLY A 196 -14.46 17.36 9.28
N ASP A 197 -15.41 16.43 9.35
CA ASP A 197 -16.74 16.68 9.90
C ASP A 197 -16.74 16.97 11.40
N ILE A 198 -17.76 17.73 11.84
CA ILE A 198 -17.88 18.21 13.22
C ILE A 198 -19.27 17.91 13.76
N LEU A 199 -19.34 17.37 14.98
CA LEU A 199 -20.57 17.20 15.74
C LEU A 199 -20.57 18.17 16.94
N GLY A 200 -21.61 18.98 17.05
CA GLY A 200 -21.86 19.87 18.19
C GLY A 200 -23.02 19.38 19.06
N ALA A 201 -22.90 19.49 20.38
CA ALA A 201 -23.95 19.18 21.36
C ALA A 201 -24.43 20.44 22.08
N PHE A 202 -25.74 20.63 22.22
CA PHE A 202 -26.37 21.87 22.69
C PHE A 202 -27.42 21.61 23.77
N VAL A 203 -27.56 22.53 24.71
CA VAL A 203 -28.68 22.58 25.68
C VAL A 203 -29.27 23.99 25.63
N ASP A 204 -30.55 24.12 25.28
CA ASP A 204 -31.24 25.42 25.10
C ASP A 204 -30.46 26.39 24.17
N ASP A 205 -29.97 25.89 23.03
CA ASP A 205 -29.16 26.60 22.01
C ASP A 205 -27.74 27.02 22.45
N GLU A 206 -27.29 26.55 23.62
CA GLU A 206 -25.95 26.84 24.14
C GLU A 206 -25.05 25.61 23.98
N LEU A 207 -23.87 25.78 23.37
CA LEU A 207 -22.94 24.69 23.09
C LEU A 207 -22.40 24.08 24.40
N ARG A 208 -22.34 22.75 24.47
CA ARG A 208 -21.98 21.95 25.65
C ARG A 208 -20.94 20.88 25.39
N GLY A 209 -20.62 20.62 24.13
CA GLY A 209 -19.62 19.67 23.70
C GLY A 209 -19.43 19.79 22.19
N VAL A 210 -18.22 19.52 21.73
CA VAL A 210 -17.89 19.44 20.31
C VAL A 210 -16.94 18.26 20.11
N SER A 211 -17.09 17.55 19.00
CA SER A 211 -16.23 16.43 18.60
C SER A 211 -15.99 16.48 17.11
N PHE A 212 -14.80 16.05 16.72
CA PHE A 212 -14.44 15.83 15.32
C PHE A 212 -14.62 14.36 14.97
N ALA A 213 -14.74 14.08 13.67
CA ALA A 213 -14.79 12.74 13.13
C ALA A 213 -13.47 11.99 13.40
N SER A 214 -13.57 10.73 13.84
CA SER A 214 -12.43 9.84 14.06
C SER A 214 -12.71 8.51 13.39
N GLU A 215 -11.81 8.08 12.52
CA GLU A 215 -11.91 6.79 11.83
C GLU A 215 -11.68 5.62 12.81
N VAL A 216 -12.50 4.57 12.69
CA VAL A 216 -12.41 3.39 13.56
C VAL A 216 -11.47 2.36 12.92
N PRO A 217 -10.38 1.96 13.61
CA PRO A 217 -9.37 1.07 13.02
C PRO A 217 -9.70 -0.43 13.09
N PHE A 218 -10.69 -0.85 13.89
CA PHE A 218 -11.05 -2.27 14.05
C PHE A 218 -12.49 -2.46 14.57
N GLY A 219 -13.05 -3.65 14.34
CA GLY A 219 -14.40 -4.01 14.81
C GLY A 219 -15.51 -3.78 13.77
N PRO A 220 -16.79 -3.92 14.14
CA PRO A 220 -17.92 -3.90 13.18
C PRO A 220 -18.14 -2.56 12.48
N TYR A 221 -17.46 -1.50 12.92
CA TYR A 221 -17.50 -0.16 12.34
C TYR A 221 -16.14 0.23 11.71
N ALA A 222 -15.23 -0.72 11.48
CA ALA A 222 -13.91 -0.44 10.89
C ALA A 222 -14.03 0.28 9.54
N GLY A 223 -13.21 1.31 9.33
CA GLY A 223 -13.26 2.17 8.14
C GLY A 223 -14.39 3.21 8.12
N SER A 224 -15.16 3.33 9.21
CA SER A 224 -16.19 4.36 9.35
C SER A 224 -15.80 5.42 10.39
N TYR A 225 -16.44 6.60 10.33
CA TYR A 225 -16.16 7.72 11.22
C TYR A 225 -17.12 7.76 12.41
N GLN A 226 -16.56 7.89 13.62
CA GLN A 226 -17.29 8.06 14.87
C GLN A 226 -16.85 9.34 15.61
N PHE A 227 -17.73 9.86 16.46
CA PHE A 227 -17.54 11.11 17.19
C PHE A 227 -17.49 10.82 18.70
N LEU A 228 -16.36 11.10 19.33
CA LEU A 228 -16.12 10.89 20.75
C LEU A 228 -16.16 12.23 21.47
N MET A 229 -17.25 12.50 22.18
CA MET A 229 -17.53 13.82 22.75
C MET A 229 -17.68 13.77 24.26
N LEU A 230 -17.14 14.79 24.94
CA LEU A 230 -17.53 15.14 26.31
C LEU A 230 -18.58 16.24 26.29
N ILE A 231 -19.66 16.04 27.04
CA ILE A 231 -20.75 16.98 27.24
C ILE A 231 -20.68 17.52 28.67
N TYR A 232 -20.87 18.82 28.86
CA TYR A 232 -20.75 19.49 30.15
C TYR A 232 -22.10 20.04 30.64
N SER A 233 -22.29 20.12 31.95
CA SER A 233 -23.53 20.67 32.55
C SER A 233 -23.35 21.16 33.99
N ASN A 234 -24.19 22.14 34.38
CA ASN A 234 -24.32 22.61 35.76
C ASN A 234 -25.40 21.86 36.57
N GLN A 235 -26.17 20.98 35.93
CA GLN A 235 -27.11 20.07 36.58
C GLN A 235 -26.52 18.65 36.63
N ALA A 236 -26.81 17.90 37.70
CA ALA A 236 -26.37 16.51 37.80
C ALA A 236 -27.25 15.52 36.99
N ASN A 237 -28.43 15.97 36.53
CA ASN A 237 -29.32 15.25 35.62
C ASN A 237 -30.46 16.15 35.11
N GLY A 238 -31.11 15.75 34.02
CA GLY A 238 -32.41 16.26 33.59
C GLY A 238 -32.39 17.38 32.56
N GLU A 239 -31.23 17.72 32.01
CA GLU A 239 -31.09 18.57 30.82
C GLU A 239 -31.19 17.72 29.56
N ILE A 240 -31.80 18.26 28.50
CA ILE A 240 -31.91 17.57 27.21
C ILE A 240 -30.86 18.18 26.28
N VAL A 241 -29.99 17.32 25.76
CA VAL A 241 -28.93 17.63 24.82
C VAL A 241 -29.43 17.35 23.41
N SER A 242 -29.38 18.34 22.53
CA SER A 242 -29.60 18.21 21.08
C SER A 242 -28.28 18.28 20.33
N PHE A 243 -28.23 17.82 19.08
CA PHE A 243 -27.00 17.83 18.29
C PHE A 243 -27.18 18.53 16.94
N GLN A 244 -26.09 19.09 16.41
CA GLN A 244 -25.98 19.56 15.04
C GLN A 244 -24.71 19.00 14.42
N PHE A 245 -24.77 18.64 13.14
CA PHE A 245 -23.68 18.05 12.38
C PHE A 245 -23.26 19.01 11.28
N TYR A 246 -21.97 19.23 11.13
CA TYR A 246 -21.39 20.02 10.05
C TYR A 246 -20.59 19.10 9.14
N ASP A 247 -20.98 19.11 7.86
CA ASP A 247 -20.28 18.44 6.77
C ASP A 247 -19.23 19.39 6.20
N TYR A 248 -17.96 19.00 6.32
CA TYR A 248 -16.84 19.81 5.86
C TYR A 248 -16.75 19.90 4.33
N GLU A 249 -17.10 18.83 3.62
CA GLU A 249 -17.01 18.79 2.15
C GLU A 249 -18.09 19.65 1.50
N THR A 250 -19.31 19.64 2.05
CA THR A 250 -20.44 20.37 1.48
C THR A 250 -20.68 21.73 2.10
N ASP A 251 -20.02 22.05 3.21
CA ASP A 251 -20.18 23.30 3.96
C ASP A 251 -21.62 23.51 4.48
N LEU A 252 -22.29 22.41 4.84
CA LEU A 252 -23.68 22.39 5.29
C LEU A 252 -23.80 21.96 6.75
N VAL A 253 -24.70 22.63 7.47
CA VAL A 253 -25.12 22.22 8.82
C VAL A 253 -26.45 21.49 8.74
N TYR A 254 -26.46 20.29 9.31
CA TYR A 254 -27.62 19.43 9.44
C TYR A 254 -28.08 19.41 10.91
N ASP A 255 -29.39 19.45 11.10
CA ASP A 255 -29.97 19.20 12.42
C ASP A 255 -30.01 17.68 12.66
N VAL A 256 -29.70 17.25 13.88
CA VAL A 256 -29.78 15.83 14.26
C VAL A 256 -31.11 15.56 14.96
N ASN A 257 -31.76 14.45 14.60
CA ASN A 257 -33.10 14.11 15.08
C ASN A 257 -33.12 13.66 16.56
N GLU A 258 -32.09 12.96 17.01
CA GLU A 258 -32.00 12.37 18.34
C GLU A 258 -31.59 13.41 19.40
N THR A 259 -32.07 13.19 20.62
CA THR A 259 -31.69 13.99 21.78
C THR A 259 -31.38 13.07 22.96
N VAL A 260 -30.48 13.50 23.84
CA VAL A 260 -30.00 12.72 24.98
C VAL A 260 -30.29 13.45 26.28
N GLU A 261 -30.79 12.75 27.30
CA GLU A 261 -30.89 13.33 28.65
C GLU A 261 -29.53 13.29 29.34
N PHE A 262 -28.96 14.46 29.66
CA PHE A 262 -27.70 14.56 30.38
C PHE A 262 -27.83 14.01 31.81
N VAL A 263 -26.89 13.14 32.20
CA VAL A 263 -26.66 12.67 33.57
C VAL A 263 -25.17 12.77 33.88
N SER A 264 -24.81 13.31 35.06
CA SER A 264 -23.41 13.39 35.49
C SER A 264 -22.74 12.01 35.45
N ASP A 265 -21.51 11.96 34.93
CA ASP A 265 -20.70 10.76 34.73
C ASP A 265 -21.36 9.72 33.80
N MET A 266 -22.29 10.14 32.92
CA MET A 266 -22.84 9.22 31.91
C MET A 266 -21.76 8.79 30.91
N THR A 267 -21.87 7.57 30.42
CA THR A 267 -21.10 7.03 29.30
C THR A 267 -22.09 6.39 28.36
N LEU A 268 -22.28 7.00 27.19
CA LEU A 268 -23.21 6.54 26.15
C LEU A 268 -22.40 6.11 24.93
N GLY A 269 -22.75 4.96 24.36
CA GLY A 269 -21.99 4.35 23.28
C GLY A 269 -20.58 3.88 23.66
N THR A 270 -20.01 3.08 22.77
CA THR A 270 -18.59 2.67 22.73
C THR A 270 -18.16 2.56 21.27
N VAL A 271 -16.86 2.45 21.01
CA VAL A 271 -16.35 2.29 19.63
C VAL A 271 -16.91 1.08 18.87
N VAL A 272 -17.32 0.02 19.59
CA VAL A 272 -17.92 -1.20 19.00
C VAL A 272 -19.44 -1.22 19.06
N ALA A 273 -20.06 -0.25 19.73
CA ALA A 273 -21.51 -0.11 19.88
C ALA A 273 -21.84 1.37 20.15
N PRO A 274 -21.74 2.25 19.14
CA PRO A 274 -21.94 3.69 19.29
C PRO A 274 -23.43 4.05 19.38
N GLU A 275 -23.74 5.26 19.85
CA GLU A 275 -25.07 5.83 19.73
C GLU A 275 -25.33 6.29 18.28
N ILE A 276 -26.43 5.87 17.68
CA ILE A 276 -26.76 6.22 16.30
C ILE A 276 -27.51 7.56 16.28
N LEU A 277 -27.01 8.51 15.49
CA LEU A 277 -27.59 9.84 15.29
C LEU A 277 -27.93 10.02 13.79
N THR A 278 -29.11 10.59 13.49
CA THR A 278 -29.69 10.69 12.16
C THR A 278 -29.90 12.15 11.75
N LEU A 279 -29.47 12.51 10.54
CA LEU A 279 -29.54 13.89 10.03
C LEU A 279 -30.92 14.28 9.44
N ILE A 280 -31.27 15.57 9.50
CA ILE A 280 -32.47 16.20 8.94
C ILE A 280 -32.05 17.31 7.94
N GLN A 281 -32.56 17.27 6.70
CA GLN A 281 -32.26 18.27 5.66
C GLN A 281 -33.17 19.52 5.77
N SER A 282 -32.61 20.74 5.73
CA SER A 282 -33.36 22.00 5.70
C SER A 282 -32.92 22.91 4.53
N GLU A 283 -33.88 23.48 3.79
CA GLU A 283 -33.63 24.35 2.63
C GLU A 283 -33.32 25.82 3.05
N GLY A 284 -32.18 26.37 2.61
CA GLY A 284 -31.67 27.71 2.98
C GLY A 284 -32.09 28.88 2.06
N ASP A 285 -31.99 30.11 2.58
CA ASP A 285 -32.22 31.41 1.87
C ASP A 285 -31.00 32.35 2.00
N GLY A 286 -30.71 33.12 0.93
CA GLY A 286 -29.89 34.34 0.95
C GLY A 286 -29.44 34.92 -0.41
N GLY A 287 -30.33 35.56 -1.20
CA GLY A 287 -30.10 35.98 -2.61
C GLY A 287 -29.72 37.45 -2.97
N SER A 288 -29.76 37.77 -4.30
CA SER A 288 -30.24 39.06 -4.88
C SER A 288 -30.27 39.11 -6.45
N CYS A 289 -31.44 38.84 -7.05
CA CYS A 289 -32.04 39.61 -8.16
C CYS A 289 -33.57 39.57 -7.99
N ASP A 290 -34.30 40.64 -8.35
CA ASP A 290 -35.76 40.63 -8.18
C ASP A 290 -36.38 39.78 -9.30
N ASP A 291 -36.65 38.55 -8.90
CA ASP A 291 -37.48 37.55 -9.56
C ASP A 291 -38.60 37.15 -8.58
N VAL A 292 -39.80 37.66 -8.87
CA VAL A 292 -41.13 37.43 -8.30
C VAL A 292 -41.29 36.11 -7.61
N ASP A 293 -41.26 35.12 -8.48
CA ASP A 293 -41.44 33.73 -8.18
C ASP A 293 -40.11 33.00 -8.05
N ASN A 294 -38.98 33.65 -8.32
CA ASN A 294 -37.63 33.17 -8.01
C ASN A 294 -37.47 31.70 -8.44
N ASP A 295 -38.14 31.33 -9.53
CA ASP A 295 -38.07 30.02 -10.16
C ASP A 295 -36.83 29.92 -11.07
N GLY A 296 -36.14 31.07 -11.26
CA GLY A 296 -35.06 31.32 -12.18
C GLY A 296 -35.36 32.45 -13.19
N VAL A 297 -36.58 33.00 -13.23
CA VAL A 297 -37.04 34.02 -14.19
C VAL A 297 -37.65 35.30 -13.58
N CYS A 298 -36.92 36.43 -13.67
CA CYS A 298 -37.38 37.75 -13.21
C CYS A 298 -38.81 38.20 -13.61
N ASP A 299 -39.55 38.77 -12.66
CA ASP A 299 -41.01 38.97 -12.70
C ASP A 299 -41.51 40.32 -13.20
N ASP A 300 -40.62 41.20 -13.65
CA ASP A 300 -41.04 42.21 -14.61
C ASP A 300 -41.47 41.60 -15.96
N ILE A 301 -41.33 40.27 -16.08
CA ILE A 301 -41.79 39.41 -17.16
C ILE A 301 -42.87 38.40 -16.68
N ASP A 302 -43.14 38.21 -15.37
CA ASP A 302 -44.13 37.25 -14.85
C ASP A 302 -45.54 37.84 -14.61
N ASP A 303 -46.52 37.41 -15.42
CA ASP A 303 -47.95 37.71 -15.31
C ASP A 303 -48.84 36.47 -14.98
N CYS A 304 -48.29 35.40 -14.38
CA CYS A 304 -48.49 33.93 -14.55
C CYS A 304 -47.37 33.29 -15.41
N VAL A 305 -46.12 33.42 -15.03
CA VAL A 305 -44.95 32.83 -15.70
C VAL A 305 -44.45 31.66 -14.86
N GLY A 306 -45.33 30.67 -14.80
CA GLY A 306 -44.95 29.28 -14.67
C GLY A 306 -46.16 28.35 -14.56
N SER A 307 -45.94 27.14 -14.07
CA SER A 307 -46.89 26.02 -14.15
C SER A 307 -47.96 26.11 -13.08
N TYR A 308 -49.24 26.06 -13.46
CA TYR A 308 -50.28 25.80 -12.47
C TYR A 308 -50.14 24.37 -11.95
N ASP A 309 -50.09 24.25 -10.63
CA ASP A 309 -50.18 22.95 -9.96
C ASP A 309 -51.58 22.33 -10.10
N GLU A 310 -51.76 21.12 -9.61
CA GLU A 310 -53.03 20.38 -9.60
C GLU A 310 -54.14 21.11 -8.83
N CYS A 311 -53.77 22.08 -7.99
CA CYS A 311 -54.64 22.94 -7.23
C CYS A 311 -55.07 24.21 -7.99
N GLY A 312 -54.55 24.40 -9.21
CA GLY A 312 -54.86 25.53 -10.06
C GLY A 312 -54.20 26.82 -9.58
N VAL A 313 -53.08 26.72 -8.84
CA VAL A 313 -52.26 27.82 -8.35
C VAL A 313 -50.96 27.88 -9.14
N CYS A 314 -50.64 29.05 -9.69
CA CYS A 314 -49.46 29.24 -10.55
C CYS A 314 -48.20 29.09 -9.70
N ASN A 315 -47.28 28.20 -10.12
CA ASN A 315 -46.03 27.84 -9.44
C ASN A 315 -46.22 27.29 -8.01
N GLY A 316 -47.28 26.52 -7.78
CA GLY A 316 -47.54 25.90 -6.47
C GLY A 316 -46.85 24.55 -6.29
N GLY A 317 -46.56 24.18 -5.03
CA GLY A 317 -45.89 22.92 -4.65
C GLY A 317 -46.76 21.67 -4.76
N GLY A 318 -47.90 21.75 -5.45
CA GLY A 318 -48.86 20.65 -5.54
C GLY A 318 -49.64 20.42 -4.23
N ILE A 319 -50.17 19.21 -4.08
CA ILE A 319 -50.79 18.76 -2.84
C ILE A 319 -49.66 18.35 -1.89
N VAL A 320 -49.63 18.92 -0.68
CA VAL A 320 -48.61 18.66 0.34
C VAL A 320 -48.59 17.17 0.71
N ASP A 321 -47.40 16.61 0.92
CA ASP A 321 -47.25 15.18 1.21
C ASP A 321 -47.99 14.80 2.51
N GLY A 322 -48.85 13.79 2.42
CA GLY A 322 -49.81 13.41 3.47
C GLY A 322 -51.22 14.03 3.35
N GLU A 323 -51.40 15.05 2.51
CA GLU A 323 -52.71 15.59 2.14
C GLU A 323 -53.17 15.02 0.79
N CYS A 324 -54.47 15.02 0.52
CA CYS A 324 -55.03 14.37 -0.66
C CYS A 324 -55.87 15.30 -1.54
N ASP A 325 -56.05 16.55 -1.11
CA ASP A 325 -56.59 17.64 -1.91
C ASP A 325 -56.01 18.99 -1.50
N CYS A 326 -56.32 20.00 -2.31
CA CYS A 326 -55.83 21.36 -2.17
C CYS A 326 -56.51 22.16 -1.05
N GLU A 327 -57.46 21.55 -0.33
CA GLU A 327 -58.14 22.14 0.82
C GLU A 327 -57.49 21.70 2.15
N GLY A 328 -56.41 20.92 2.08
CA GLY A 328 -55.68 20.40 3.24
C GLY A 328 -56.40 19.23 3.91
N ASN A 329 -57.26 18.54 3.15
CA ASN A 329 -57.89 17.34 3.65
C ASN A 329 -56.86 16.20 3.59
N ILE A 330 -56.81 15.41 4.65
CA ILE A 330 -55.98 14.21 4.75
C ILE A 330 -56.84 13.01 4.38
N LEU A 331 -56.21 12.00 3.82
CA LEU A 331 -56.86 10.75 3.46
C LEU A 331 -57.39 10.10 4.75
N ASP A 332 -58.68 9.81 4.80
CA ASP A 332 -59.19 8.95 5.87
C ASP A 332 -58.65 7.52 5.67
N CYS A 333 -58.79 6.66 6.68
CA CYS A 333 -58.18 5.33 6.61
C CYS A 333 -58.73 4.44 5.48
N ALA A 334 -59.82 4.83 4.81
CA ALA A 334 -60.45 4.10 3.70
C ALA A 334 -59.96 4.63 2.34
N GLY A 335 -59.05 5.60 2.37
CA GLY A 335 -58.50 6.21 1.17
C GLY A 335 -59.36 7.35 0.63
N GLU A 336 -60.37 7.85 1.36
CA GLU A 336 -61.20 8.96 0.89
C GLU A 336 -60.73 10.30 1.47
N CYS A 337 -60.52 11.26 0.58
CA CYS A 337 -59.97 12.55 0.96
C CYS A 337 -60.97 13.40 1.75
N GLY A 338 -60.62 13.75 2.99
CA GLY A 338 -61.52 14.48 3.90
C GLY A 338 -62.71 13.65 4.37
N GLY A 339 -62.60 12.33 4.31
CA GLY A 339 -63.60 11.41 4.80
C GLY A 339 -63.61 11.28 6.34
N ASP A 340 -64.68 10.69 6.87
CA ASP A 340 -64.88 10.52 8.32
C ASP A 340 -64.47 9.10 8.79
N ALA A 341 -63.87 8.26 7.93
CA ALA A 341 -63.51 6.90 8.30
C ALA A 341 -62.37 6.90 9.31
N VAL A 342 -62.57 6.16 10.41
CA VAL A 342 -61.63 6.07 11.51
C VAL A 342 -61.18 4.64 11.70
N VAL A 343 -59.90 4.52 12.00
CA VAL A 343 -59.23 3.28 12.37
C VAL A 343 -59.83 2.81 13.71
N ASP A 344 -60.22 1.54 13.77
CA ASP A 344 -60.74 0.94 15.00
C ASP A 344 -59.59 0.48 15.93
N GLU A 345 -59.90 -0.12 17.09
CA GLU A 345 -58.86 -0.53 18.06
C GLU A 345 -57.96 -1.69 17.57
N CYS A 346 -58.15 -2.17 16.33
CA CYS A 346 -57.39 -3.23 15.67
C CYS A 346 -56.52 -2.71 14.50
N ASP A 347 -56.37 -1.39 14.37
CA ASP A 347 -55.72 -0.74 13.23
C ASP A 347 -56.39 -0.98 11.86
N VAL A 348 -57.68 -1.37 11.84
CA VAL A 348 -58.45 -1.60 10.59
C VAL A 348 -59.44 -0.47 10.33
N CYS A 349 -59.43 0.08 9.12
CA CYS A 349 -60.33 1.16 8.75
C CYS A 349 -61.81 0.75 8.64
N GLU A 350 -62.70 1.50 9.29
CA GLU A 350 -64.13 1.17 9.47
C GLU A 350 -64.37 -0.27 9.97
N GLY A 351 -63.38 -0.82 10.69
CA GLY A 351 -63.46 -2.16 11.25
C GLY A 351 -64.63 -2.32 12.23
N ASN A 352 -65.08 -3.56 12.38
CA ASN A 352 -66.20 -3.90 13.26
C ASN A 352 -65.79 -4.08 14.73
N ASN A 353 -64.56 -3.70 15.10
CA ASN A 353 -63.97 -3.83 16.44
C ASN A 353 -63.89 -5.29 16.92
N ASP A 354 -63.51 -6.21 16.02
CA ASP A 354 -63.39 -7.65 16.27
C ASP A 354 -61.97 -8.14 15.90
N CYS A 355 -60.97 -7.82 16.73
CA CYS A 355 -59.55 -8.16 16.54
C CYS A 355 -59.22 -9.64 16.87
N LEU A 356 -59.93 -10.60 16.29
CA LEU A 356 -59.71 -12.03 16.53
C LEU A 356 -59.28 -12.72 15.24
N GLY A 357 -58.03 -12.53 14.83
CA GLY A 357 -57.38 -13.25 13.73
C GLY A 357 -55.89 -12.92 13.60
N CYS A 358 -55.10 -13.89 13.13
CA CYS A 358 -53.67 -13.72 12.86
C CYS A 358 -53.41 -12.94 11.56
N GLN A 359 -52.26 -12.25 11.49
CA GLN A 359 -51.79 -11.54 10.30
C GLN A 359 -51.52 -12.50 9.13
N ASP A 360 -51.42 -11.96 7.90
CA ASP A 360 -51.14 -12.75 6.70
C ASP A 360 -49.76 -13.44 6.82
N GLY A 361 -49.67 -14.72 6.43
CA GLY A 361 -48.48 -15.57 6.69
C GLY A 361 -48.47 -16.30 8.03
N PHE A 362 -49.33 -15.91 8.99
CA PHE A 362 -49.47 -16.54 10.30
C PHE A 362 -50.84 -17.19 10.48
N ILE A 363 -50.88 -18.31 11.20
CA ILE A 363 -52.12 -19.02 11.52
C ILE A 363 -52.30 -19.17 13.03
N GLU A 364 -53.54 -19.33 13.47
CA GLU A 364 -53.82 -19.61 14.87
C GLU A 364 -53.20 -20.96 15.26
N SER A 365 -52.33 -20.94 16.26
CA SER A 365 -51.75 -22.13 16.84
C SER A 365 -52.84 -23.05 17.40
N PRO A 366 -52.71 -24.38 17.27
CA PRO A 366 -53.56 -25.34 17.97
C PRO A 366 -53.52 -25.19 19.50
N LEU A 367 -52.57 -24.40 20.03
CA LEU A 367 -52.41 -24.06 21.44
C LEU A 367 -53.22 -22.85 21.89
N SER A 368 -53.80 -22.09 20.94
CA SER A 368 -54.61 -20.91 21.21
C SER A 368 -55.84 -21.25 22.07
N THR A 369 -56.20 -20.35 22.99
CA THR A 369 -57.40 -20.45 23.82
C THR A 369 -58.37 -19.31 23.52
N SER A 370 -59.61 -19.40 24.01
CA SER A 370 -60.63 -18.36 23.75
C SER A 370 -60.29 -16.98 24.31
N ASP A 371 -59.29 -16.90 25.21
CA ASP A 371 -58.86 -15.67 25.88
C ASP A 371 -57.43 -15.26 25.47
N ASP A 372 -56.75 -16.05 24.61
CA ASP A 372 -55.36 -15.85 24.22
C ASP A 372 -55.08 -16.54 22.86
N ILE A 373 -55.02 -15.75 21.78
CA ILE A 373 -54.72 -16.23 20.42
C ILE A 373 -53.21 -16.17 20.21
N ILE A 374 -52.60 -17.34 19.98
CA ILE A 374 -51.18 -17.47 19.65
C ILE A 374 -51.08 -17.63 18.13
N CYS A 375 -50.35 -16.74 17.47
CA CYS A 375 -50.08 -16.80 16.04
C CYS A 375 -48.72 -17.45 15.78
N VAL A 376 -48.63 -18.36 14.81
CA VAL A 376 -47.39 -19.03 14.40
C VAL A 376 -47.28 -19.00 12.88
N PRO A 377 -46.07 -19.01 12.29
CA PRO A 377 -45.91 -19.11 10.85
C PRO A 377 -46.63 -20.34 10.29
N GLU A 378 -47.20 -20.24 9.08
CA GLU A 378 -48.08 -21.28 8.52
C GLU A 378 -47.47 -22.68 8.56
N GLN A 379 -46.17 -22.82 8.26
CA GLN A 379 -45.48 -24.12 8.26
C GLN A 379 -45.08 -24.61 9.66
N PHE A 380 -45.07 -23.73 10.67
CA PHE A 380 -44.49 -23.98 11.98
C PHE A 380 -45.55 -24.37 13.04
N SER A 381 -46.77 -24.66 12.60
CA SER A 381 -47.87 -25.08 13.47
C SER A 381 -47.76 -26.55 13.89
N TYR A 382 -47.84 -26.80 15.21
CA TYR A 382 -47.77 -28.14 15.80
C TYR A 382 -48.72 -28.30 17.01
N ASN A 383 -48.99 -29.56 17.40
CA ASN A 383 -49.75 -29.92 18.59
C ASN A 383 -48.80 -30.34 19.71
N GLN A 384 -49.11 -30.02 20.96
CA GLN A 384 -48.32 -30.51 22.09
C GLN A 384 -48.47 -32.03 22.29
N SER A 385 -47.35 -32.67 22.64
CA SER A 385 -47.26 -34.10 22.94
C SER A 385 -46.85 -34.32 24.40
N THR A 386 -47.24 -35.47 24.96
CA THR A 386 -46.73 -35.89 26.29
C THR A 386 -45.30 -36.47 26.24
N ILE A 387 -44.72 -36.59 25.05
CA ILE A 387 -43.34 -37.02 24.80
C ILE A 387 -42.62 -35.87 24.11
N GLN A 388 -41.54 -35.37 24.70
CA GLN A 388 -40.83 -34.18 24.20
C GLN A 388 -39.34 -34.21 24.56
N ALA A 389 -38.50 -33.53 23.80
CA ALA A 389 -37.08 -33.33 24.06
C ALA A 389 -36.70 -31.87 23.74
N SER A 390 -35.67 -31.33 24.38
CA SER A 390 -35.23 -29.95 24.17
C SER A 390 -33.91 -29.92 23.42
N TYR A 391 -33.83 -29.11 22.38
CA TYR A 391 -32.62 -28.84 21.61
C TYR A 391 -32.25 -27.38 21.87
N LEU A 392 -31.05 -27.15 22.38
CA LEU A 392 -30.56 -25.83 22.78
C LEU A 392 -29.59 -25.35 21.71
N PHE A 393 -29.74 -24.11 21.27
CA PHE A 393 -28.90 -23.48 20.26
C PHE A 393 -28.11 -22.36 20.92
N PHE A 394 -26.79 -22.38 20.78
CA PHE A 394 -25.93 -21.30 21.28
C PHE A 394 -25.78 -20.18 20.24
N GLU A 395 -25.80 -20.54 18.96
CA GLU A 395 -25.75 -19.60 17.86
C GLU A 395 -26.65 -20.08 16.71
N VAL A 396 -27.32 -19.13 16.03
CA VAL A 396 -28.12 -19.40 14.84
C VAL A 396 -27.87 -18.28 13.84
N ASN A 397 -27.48 -18.66 12.63
CA ASN A 397 -27.11 -17.72 11.58
C ASN A 397 -27.69 -18.10 10.22
N ILE A 398 -27.91 -17.08 9.39
CA ILE A 398 -28.17 -17.19 7.95
C ILE A 398 -26.91 -16.67 7.26
N ASP A 399 -26.24 -17.54 6.52
CA ASP A 399 -25.05 -17.23 5.72
C ASP A 399 -23.94 -16.51 6.52
N GLY A 400 -23.76 -16.93 7.79
CA GLY A 400 -22.77 -16.37 8.71
C GLY A 400 -23.25 -15.18 9.56
N ASN A 401 -24.40 -14.58 9.24
CA ASN A 401 -24.99 -13.47 10.00
C ASN A 401 -26.00 -13.96 11.05
N VAL A 402 -25.94 -13.43 12.26
CA VAL A 402 -26.90 -13.76 13.33
C VAL A 402 -28.31 -13.34 12.91
N ILE A 403 -29.29 -14.21 13.10
CA ILE A 403 -30.69 -13.97 12.71
C ILE A 403 -31.38 -12.91 13.59
N ASP A 404 -32.40 -12.26 13.05
CA ASP A 404 -33.12 -11.17 13.72
C ASP A 404 -33.99 -11.66 14.88
N HIS A 405 -34.35 -10.74 15.79
CA HIS A 405 -35.03 -11.09 17.04
C HIS A 405 -36.49 -11.55 16.87
N ASP A 406 -37.07 -11.35 15.69
CA ASP A 406 -38.43 -11.73 15.31
C ASP A 406 -38.47 -12.98 14.41
N ASP A 407 -37.33 -13.49 13.96
CA ASP A 407 -37.25 -14.71 13.15
C ASP A 407 -37.68 -15.97 13.92
N TRP A 408 -38.00 -17.03 13.18
CA TRP A 408 -38.49 -18.28 13.77
C TRP A 408 -37.61 -19.47 13.43
N ILE A 409 -37.50 -20.41 14.38
CA ILE A 409 -36.87 -21.70 14.13
C ILE A 409 -37.87 -22.83 14.32
N GLY A 410 -37.96 -23.68 13.30
CA GLY A 410 -38.83 -24.85 13.27
C GLY A 410 -38.03 -26.15 13.25
N ALA A 411 -38.51 -27.15 13.97
CA ALA A 411 -38.01 -28.52 13.96
C ALA A 411 -39.01 -29.47 13.29
N PHE A 412 -38.51 -30.38 12.47
CA PHE A 412 -39.30 -31.18 11.54
C PHE A 412 -38.96 -32.67 11.59
N ASN A 413 -39.94 -33.49 11.25
CA ASN A 413 -39.78 -34.90 10.93
C ASN A 413 -40.30 -35.18 9.52
N GLY A 414 -39.43 -35.05 8.51
CA GLY A 414 -39.87 -34.91 7.12
C GLY A 414 -40.65 -33.61 6.95
N ASP A 415 -41.85 -33.67 6.37
CA ASP A 415 -42.68 -32.46 6.13
C ASP A 415 -43.54 -32.05 7.34
N VAL A 416 -43.39 -32.70 8.50
CA VAL A 416 -44.23 -32.46 9.69
C VAL A 416 -43.48 -31.62 10.71
N CYS A 417 -43.97 -30.39 10.98
CA CYS A 417 -43.47 -29.59 12.10
C CYS A 417 -43.79 -30.29 13.43
N VAL A 418 -42.74 -30.47 14.24
CA VAL A 418 -42.77 -31.14 15.55
C VAL A 418 -42.36 -30.20 16.68
N GLY A 419 -42.03 -28.95 16.40
CA GLY A 419 -41.72 -27.92 17.39
C GLY A 419 -41.28 -26.64 16.67
N ALA A 420 -41.60 -25.48 17.23
CA ALA A 420 -41.19 -24.20 16.70
C ALA A 420 -41.11 -23.16 17.82
N GLN A 421 -40.26 -22.17 17.64
CA GLN A 421 -40.01 -21.09 18.60
C GLN A 421 -39.56 -19.83 17.85
N GLU A 422 -40.07 -18.67 18.28
CA GLU A 422 -39.58 -17.34 17.87
C GLU A 422 -38.24 -17.05 18.55
N TRP A 423 -37.31 -16.47 17.81
CA TRP A 423 -35.94 -16.16 18.21
C TRP A 423 -35.85 -14.85 19.02
N ASN A 424 -36.69 -14.74 20.03
CA ASN A 424 -36.72 -13.57 20.89
C ASN A 424 -35.63 -13.66 21.98
N VAL A 425 -34.49 -13.00 21.75
CA VAL A 425 -33.32 -12.98 22.65
C VAL A 425 -33.63 -12.46 24.06
N ASN A 426 -34.66 -11.61 24.22
CA ASN A 426 -35.09 -11.11 25.53
C ASN A 426 -35.84 -12.18 26.35
N GLU A 427 -36.48 -13.13 25.69
CA GLU A 427 -37.14 -14.29 26.32
C GLU A 427 -36.17 -15.47 26.50
N CYS A 428 -35.12 -15.53 25.70
CA CYS A 428 -34.04 -16.53 25.78
C CYS A 428 -32.90 -16.05 26.71
N GLY A 429 -33.11 -16.16 28.03
CA GLY A 429 -32.27 -15.59 29.10
C GLY A 429 -30.73 -15.65 28.94
N GLY A 430 -30.18 -14.72 28.15
CA GLY A 430 -28.75 -14.54 27.92
C GLY A 430 -28.20 -15.09 26.59
N GLY A 431 -29.03 -15.22 25.54
CA GLY A 431 -28.58 -15.55 24.18
C GLY A 431 -28.63 -17.04 23.79
N ILE A 432 -29.23 -17.91 24.62
CA ILE A 432 -29.38 -19.34 24.32
C ILE A 432 -30.87 -19.68 24.26
N CYS A 433 -31.40 -19.90 23.06
CA CYS A 433 -32.78 -20.35 22.87
C CYS A 433 -32.87 -21.88 22.79
N SER A 434 -34.05 -22.43 23.12
CA SER A 434 -34.29 -23.88 23.01
C SER A 434 -35.59 -24.18 22.30
N ILE A 435 -35.56 -25.14 21.37
CA ILE A 435 -36.76 -25.67 20.73
C ILE A 435 -37.17 -26.95 21.43
N THR A 436 -38.44 -27.01 21.84
CA THR A 436 -39.03 -28.24 22.36
C THR A 436 -39.59 -29.05 21.20
N VAL A 437 -38.93 -30.16 20.89
CA VAL A 437 -39.31 -31.10 19.83
C VAL A 437 -40.26 -32.16 20.39
N MET A 438 -41.36 -32.40 19.69
CA MET A 438 -42.44 -33.30 20.10
C MET A 438 -42.27 -34.70 19.50
N GLY A 439 -42.53 -35.71 20.33
CA GLY A 439 -42.53 -37.13 19.93
C GLY A 439 -43.94 -37.72 19.77
N PHE A 440 -44.05 -38.87 19.11
CA PHE A 440 -45.32 -39.57 18.98
C PHE A 440 -45.75 -40.25 20.29
N ASP A 441 -46.80 -39.75 20.92
CA ASP A 441 -47.33 -40.24 22.20
C ASP A 441 -48.51 -41.24 22.08
N GLY A 442 -48.86 -41.63 20.84
CA GLY A 442 -49.95 -42.58 20.57
C GLY A 442 -51.31 -41.92 20.31
N ASN A 443 -51.40 -40.59 20.33
CA ASN A 443 -52.58 -39.85 19.90
C ASN A 443 -52.64 -39.71 18.37
N SER A 444 -53.83 -39.54 17.80
CA SER A 444 -53.99 -39.29 16.36
C SER A 444 -53.43 -37.94 15.90
N PHE A 445 -53.32 -36.95 16.80
CA PHE A 445 -52.79 -35.63 16.47
C PHE A 445 -51.26 -35.57 16.38
N THR A 446 -50.56 -36.49 17.06
CA THR A 446 -49.09 -36.59 17.04
C THR A 446 -48.60 -37.61 16.00
N GLN A 447 -49.49 -38.11 15.14
CA GLN A 447 -49.14 -39.11 14.12
C GLN A 447 -48.18 -38.49 13.10
N GLY A 448 -46.96 -39.02 13.02
CA GLY A 448 -45.88 -38.46 12.19
C GLY A 448 -44.82 -37.72 13.00
N TYR A 449 -45.00 -37.56 14.32
CA TYR A 449 -44.01 -36.92 15.20
C TYR A 449 -42.84 -37.86 15.52
N MET A 450 -41.82 -37.32 16.18
CA MET A 450 -40.56 -38.02 16.42
C MET A 450 -40.75 -39.36 17.13
N LEU A 451 -40.13 -40.41 16.59
CA LEU A 451 -39.94 -41.67 17.29
C LEU A 451 -38.58 -41.66 17.99
N ASN A 452 -38.46 -42.37 19.11
CA ASN A 452 -37.20 -42.47 19.83
C ASN A 452 -36.09 -43.02 18.92
N GLY A 453 -35.01 -42.25 18.75
CA GLY A 453 -33.90 -42.56 17.83
C GLY A 453 -34.00 -41.92 16.44
N GLY A 454 -35.07 -41.19 16.11
CA GLY A 454 -35.16 -40.40 14.88
C GLY A 454 -34.44 -39.07 15.01
N PHE A 455 -33.99 -38.48 13.90
CA PHE A 455 -33.26 -37.21 13.89
C PHE A 455 -34.17 -36.09 13.38
N PRO A 456 -34.37 -35.00 14.14
CA PRO A 456 -35.11 -33.86 13.63
C PRO A 456 -34.26 -33.10 12.61
N THR A 457 -34.91 -32.49 11.62
CA THR A 457 -34.31 -31.47 10.75
C THR A 457 -34.80 -30.09 11.16
N PHE A 458 -34.09 -29.03 10.79
CA PHE A 458 -34.41 -27.67 11.21
C PHE A 458 -34.62 -26.75 10.01
N LYS A 459 -35.42 -25.70 10.22
CA LYS A 459 -35.61 -24.60 9.28
C LYS A 459 -35.62 -23.28 10.03
N ILE A 460 -35.13 -22.24 9.37
CA ILE A 460 -35.27 -20.85 9.80
C ILE A 460 -36.33 -20.20 8.93
N TYR A 461 -37.19 -19.39 9.53
CA TYR A 461 -38.14 -18.55 8.82
C TYR A 461 -37.76 -17.10 9.10
N ASP A 462 -37.24 -16.45 8.06
CA ASP A 462 -36.88 -15.04 8.04
C ASP A 462 -38.15 -14.21 7.84
N ILE A 463 -38.50 -13.40 8.84
CA ILE A 463 -39.72 -12.58 8.79
C ILE A 463 -39.55 -11.42 7.82
N SER A 464 -38.38 -10.79 7.79
CA SER A 464 -38.11 -9.60 7.00
C SER A 464 -38.25 -9.87 5.50
N GLU A 465 -37.80 -11.05 5.06
CA GLU A 465 -37.84 -11.49 3.67
C GLU A 465 -39.04 -12.41 3.35
N ASN A 466 -39.75 -12.90 4.37
CA ASN A 466 -40.87 -13.84 4.25
C ASN A 466 -40.48 -15.15 3.52
N ILE A 467 -39.34 -15.74 3.91
CA ILE A 467 -38.79 -16.96 3.31
C ILE A 467 -38.49 -18.05 4.35
N TYR A 468 -38.55 -19.32 3.92
CA TYR A 468 -38.21 -20.49 4.75
C TYR A 468 -36.92 -21.12 4.23
N LEU A 469 -35.88 -21.15 5.06
CA LEU A 469 -34.56 -21.69 4.75
C LEU A 469 -34.34 -23.02 5.48
N ASP A 470 -33.77 -24.01 4.79
CA ASP A 470 -33.33 -25.24 5.45
C ASP A 470 -32.05 -24.97 6.24
N ALA A 471 -31.96 -25.50 7.46
CA ALA A 471 -30.86 -25.22 8.36
C ALA A 471 -30.23 -26.50 8.95
N TYR A 472 -28.90 -26.49 9.05
CA TYR A 472 -28.05 -27.61 9.39
C TYR A 472 -27.41 -27.41 10.77
N PRO A 473 -27.64 -28.33 11.72
CA PRO A 473 -27.05 -28.22 13.04
C PRO A 473 -25.60 -28.74 13.02
N SER A 474 -24.73 -28.06 13.76
CA SER A 474 -23.35 -28.49 14.08
C SER A 474 -23.22 -29.93 14.58
N SER A 475 -24.28 -30.49 15.19
CA SER A 475 -24.33 -31.88 15.60
C SER A 475 -25.74 -32.46 15.53
N ASN A 476 -25.85 -33.62 14.88
CA ASN A 476 -27.11 -34.35 14.74
C ASN A 476 -27.39 -35.25 15.95
N TYR A 477 -28.34 -34.86 16.80
CA TYR A 477 -28.75 -35.66 17.95
C TYR A 477 -30.05 -36.45 17.70
N PRO A 478 -30.08 -37.76 18.04
CA PRO A 478 -31.30 -38.53 17.91
C PRO A 478 -32.29 -38.19 19.03
N PHE A 479 -33.54 -37.98 18.65
CA PHE A 479 -34.65 -37.71 19.56
C PHE A 479 -34.76 -38.78 20.66
N ALA A 480 -34.68 -38.32 21.91
CA ALA A 480 -34.92 -39.12 23.09
C ALA A 480 -35.78 -38.37 24.11
N ASN A 481 -36.87 -39.01 24.54
CA ASN A 481 -37.84 -38.38 25.43
C ASN A 481 -37.20 -37.84 26.73
N LEU A 482 -37.55 -36.61 27.11
CA LEU A 482 -37.05 -35.86 28.27
C LEU A 482 -35.53 -35.62 28.27
N SER A 483 -34.89 -35.68 27.08
CA SER A 483 -33.47 -35.38 26.92
C SER A 483 -33.26 -33.93 26.50
N PHE A 484 -32.04 -33.46 26.76
CA PHE A 484 -31.55 -32.13 26.40
C PHE A 484 -30.33 -32.32 25.51
N PHE A 485 -30.31 -31.65 24.36
CA PHE A 485 -29.24 -31.76 23.37
C PHE A 485 -28.68 -30.37 23.06
N PRO A 486 -27.38 -30.12 23.35
CA PRO A 486 -26.71 -28.89 22.94
C PRO A 486 -26.35 -28.95 21.45
N ILE A 487 -26.70 -27.90 20.70
CA ILE A 487 -26.27 -27.66 19.32
C ILE A 487 -25.52 -26.34 19.34
N ASP A 488 -24.23 -26.38 19.00
CA ASP A 488 -23.32 -25.23 19.15
C ASP A 488 -23.73 -24.12 18.19
N TYR A 489 -23.83 -24.41 16.89
CA TYR A 489 -24.45 -23.52 15.91
C TYR A 489 -25.47 -24.25 15.02
N LEU A 490 -26.42 -23.49 14.47
CA LEU A 490 -27.37 -23.88 13.43
C LEU A 490 -27.25 -22.87 12.27
N SER A 491 -26.93 -23.34 11.07
CA SER A 491 -26.64 -22.47 9.92
C SER A 491 -27.38 -22.90 8.66
N THR A 492 -27.63 -21.98 7.73
CA THR A 492 -28.12 -22.28 6.37
C THR A 492 -27.05 -22.94 5.50
N ILE A 493 -25.77 -22.85 5.88
CA ILE A 493 -24.64 -23.46 5.19
C ILE A 493 -24.48 -24.92 5.67
N GLU A 494 -24.49 -25.88 4.74
CA GLU A 494 -24.23 -27.29 5.05
C GLU A 494 -22.74 -27.51 5.32
N THR A 495 -22.36 -28.04 6.49
CA THR A 495 -20.96 -28.35 6.78
C THR A 495 -20.56 -29.71 6.20
N VAL A 496 -19.64 -29.69 5.24
CA VAL A 496 -19.04 -30.84 4.59
C VAL A 496 -17.62 -31.01 5.11
N LEU A 497 -17.40 -32.11 5.84
CA LEU A 497 -16.11 -32.47 6.42
C LEU A 497 -15.20 -33.12 5.38
N GLY A 498 -13.95 -32.66 5.30
CA GLY A 498 -12.89 -33.22 4.46
C GLY A 498 -11.69 -32.30 4.44
N CYS A 499 -10.57 -32.73 3.85
CA CYS A 499 -9.40 -31.88 3.74
C CYS A 499 -9.69 -30.65 2.86
N THR A 500 -9.56 -29.46 3.44
CA THR A 500 -9.82 -28.17 2.78
C THR A 500 -8.57 -27.53 2.18
N ASP A 501 -7.40 -28.11 2.43
CA ASP A 501 -6.12 -27.62 1.93
C ASP A 501 -5.87 -28.10 0.49
N GLU A 502 -5.85 -27.17 -0.47
CA GLU A 502 -5.61 -27.46 -1.90
C GLU A 502 -4.26 -28.12 -2.18
N GLY A 503 -3.27 -27.95 -1.29
CA GLY A 503 -1.95 -28.58 -1.37
C GLY A 503 -1.91 -30.05 -0.91
N ALA A 504 -2.99 -30.56 -0.31
CA ALA A 504 -3.05 -31.93 0.17
C ALA A 504 -3.49 -32.93 -0.91
N CYS A 505 -2.93 -34.15 -0.87
CA CYS A 505 -3.21 -35.22 -1.83
C CYS A 505 -4.63 -35.79 -1.78
N ASN A 506 -5.36 -35.48 -0.72
CA ASN A 506 -6.76 -35.85 -0.54
C ASN A 506 -7.65 -34.62 -0.32
N TYR A 507 -7.23 -33.46 -0.84
CA TYR A 507 -8.08 -32.27 -0.96
C TYR A 507 -9.46 -32.64 -1.51
N ASN A 508 -10.49 -32.04 -0.91
CA ASN A 508 -11.87 -32.21 -1.31
C ASN A 508 -12.50 -30.83 -1.55
N GLU A 509 -12.74 -30.50 -2.81
CA GLU A 509 -13.39 -29.24 -3.24
C GLU A 509 -14.80 -29.03 -2.67
N GLU A 510 -15.46 -30.11 -2.20
CA GLU A 510 -16.77 -30.01 -1.58
C GLU A 510 -16.69 -29.74 -0.06
N ALA A 511 -15.50 -29.82 0.57
CA ALA A 511 -15.33 -29.63 2.01
C ALA A 511 -15.23 -28.15 2.38
N ASN A 512 -15.96 -27.74 3.41
CA ASN A 512 -15.93 -26.37 3.96
C ASN A 512 -15.55 -26.33 5.45
N LEU A 513 -15.14 -27.47 6.00
CA LEU A 513 -14.60 -27.59 7.34
C LEU A 513 -13.59 -28.75 7.37
N ASP A 514 -12.34 -28.45 7.74
CA ASP A 514 -11.29 -29.46 7.81
C ASP A 514 -11.59 -30.51 8.89
N ASP A 515 -11.40 -31.78 8.53
CA ASP A 515 -11.59 -32.94 9.43
C ASP A 515 -10.26 -33.55 9.90
N GLU A 516 -9.17 -32.81 9.76
CA GLU A 516 -7.79 -33.22 10.05
C GLU A 516 -7.36 -34.45 9.24
N SER A 517 -8.01 -34.71 8.09
CA SER A 517 -7.68 -35.86 7.25
C SER A 517 -6.62 -35.57 6.19
N CYS A 518 -6.13 -34.33 6.05
CA CYS A 518 -5.16 -33.93 5.03
C CYS A 518 -3.90 -34.84 5.00
N GLU A 519 -3.66 -35.46 3.86
CA GLU A 519 -2.49 -36.27 3.54
C GLU A 519 -1.63 -35.50 2.54
N TYR A 520 -0.45 -35.04 2.95
CA TYR A 520 0.46 -34.32 2.06
C TYR A 520 1.41 -35.26 1.33
N ALA A 521 1.91 -34.79 0.20
CA ALA A 521 2.95 -35.50 -0.52
C ALA A 521 4.23 -35.54 0.33
N GLN A 522 5.01 -36.61 0.20
CA GLN A 522 6.31 -36.69 0.86
C GLN A 522 7.24 -35.64 0.25
N GLU A 523 8.05 -34.97 1.06
CA GLU A 523 9.05 -33.98 0.63
C GLU A 523 9.78 -34.41 -0.67
N ASN A 524 9.72 -33.54 -1.69
CA ASN A 524 10.23 -33.72 -3.06
C ASN A 524 9.45 -34.70 -3.97
N PHE A 525 8.34 -35.26 -3.52
CA PHE A 525 7.45 -36.10 -4.33
C PHE A 525 6.09 -35.44 -4.53
N ASP A 526 5.40 -35.83 -5.59
CA ASP A 526 3.98 -35.53 -5.80
C ASP A 526 3.09 -36.55 -5.09
N CYS A 527 1.78 -36.32 -5.14
CA CYS A 527 0.77 -37.18 -4.54
C CYS A 527 0.66 -38.60 -5.15
N ASN A 528 1.28 -38.84 -6.29
CA ASN A 528 1.39 -40.16 -6.92
C ASN A 528 2.68 -40.90 -6.52
N GLY A 529 3.55 -40.25 -5.73
CA GLY A 529 4.87 -40.76 -5.35
C GLY A 529 5.90 -40.60 -6.47
N ASP A 530 5.66 -39.70 -7.42
CA ASP A 530 6.60 -39.32 -8.46
C ASP A 530 7.49 -38.17 -7.98
N CYS A 531 8.78 -38.21 -8.32
CA CYS A 531 9.77 -37.24 -7.85
C CYS A 531 9.62 -35.90 -8.60
N LEU A 532 9.41 -34.81 -7.87
CA LEU A 532 9.22 -33.45 -8.39
C LEU A 532 10.54 -32.71 -8.62
N LEU A 533 11.57 -33.03 -7.83
CA LEU A 533 12.92 -32.53 -8.05
C LEU A 533 13.74 -33.47 -8.91
N THR A 534 14.94 -33.03 -9.32
CA THR A 534 15.87 -33.95 -9.97
C THR A 534 16.37 -35.00 -8.99
N LEU A 535 16.52 -36.23 -9.47
CA LEU A 535 17.19 -37.29 -8.71
C LEU A 535 18.69 -36.95 -8.63
N ASP A 536 19.23 -37.01 -7.42
CA ASP A 536 20.66 -36.91 -7.17
C ASP A 536 21.41 -38.08 -7.84
N CYS A 537 22.74 -38.04 -7.89
CA CYS A 537 23.48 -39.10 -8.57
C CYS A 537 23.45 -40.48 -7.85
N ASN A 538 22.88 -40.56 -6.65
CA ASN A 538 22.59 -41.78 -5.91
C ASN A 538 21.15 -42.29 -6.13
N GLY A 539 20.31 -41.52 -6.84
CA GLY A 539 18.92 -41.83 -7.09
C GLY A 539 17.99 -41.48 -5.92
N VAL A 540 18.33 -40.47 -5.13
CA VAL A 540 17.48 -39.86 -4.10
C VAL A 540 16.81 -38.62 -4.69
N CYS A 541 15.50 -38.51 -4.52
CA CYS A 541 14.73 -37.37 -4.98
C CYS A 541 15.06 -36.12 -4.13
N GLY A 542 15.51 -35.04 -4.77
CA GLY A 542 15.94 -33.83 -4.04
C GLY A 542 17.18 -34.06 -3.18
N GLY A 543 18.00 -35.06 -3.51
CA GLY A 543 19.25 -35.29 -2.76
C GLY A 543 20.36 -34.33 -3.19
N ASP A 544 21.23 -33.99 -2.24
CA ASP A 544 22.39 -33.12 -2.49
C ASP A 544 23.61 -33.88 -3.01
N ALA A 545 23.45 -35.18 -3.31
CA ALA A 545 24.56 -35.96 -3.80
C ALA A 545 24.90 -35.49 -5.22
N ILE A 546 26.00 -34.75 -5.31
CA ILE A 546 26.50 -34.17 -6.54
C ILE A 546 27.59 -35.08 -7.09
N LEU A 547 27.62 -35.19 -8.41
CA LEU A 547 28.75 -35.80 -9.09
C LEU A 547 29.97 -34.92 -8.81
N ASP A 548 30.97 -35.50 -8.15
CA ASP A 548 32.27 -34.85 -8.07
C ASP A 548 32.86 -34.64 -9.48
N GLU A 549 33.94 -33.89 -9.59
CA GLU A 549 34.58 -33.57 -10.86
C GLU A 549 35.12 -34.82 -11.60
N CYS A 550 35.06 -35.99 -10.95
CA CYS A 550 35.46 -37.30 -11.45
C CYS A 550 34.29 -38.19 -11.87
N GLY A 551 33.07 -37.66 -11.81
CA GLY A 551 31.87 -38.39 -12.15
C GLY A 551 31.52 -39.48 -11.13
N ILE A 552 31.92 -39.29 -9.86
CA ILE A 552 31.58 -40.16 -8.74
C ILE A 552 30.65 -39.40 -7.80
N CYS A 553 29.51 -40.00 -7.48
CA CYS A 553 28.55 -39.41 -6.55
C CYS A 553 29.12 -39.31 -5.14
N ASP A 554 29.09 -38.11 -4.53
CA ASP A 554 29.76 -37.77 -3.25
C ASP A 554 31.23 -38.24 -3.18
N GLY A 555 31.92 -38.21 -4.33
CA GLY A 555 33.35 -38.48 -4.33
C GLY A 555 34.12 -37.35 -3.65
N ASN A 556 35.37 -37.63 -3.24
CA ASN A 556 36.21 -36.63 -2.58
C ASN A 556 36.77 -35.58 -3.58
N GLY A 557 36.21 -35.52 -4.80
CA GLY A 557 36.68 -34.70 -5.88
C GLY A 557 38.10 -35.04 -6.33
N ILE A 558 38.71 -34.08 -7.00
CA ILE A 558 40.11 -34.12 -7.37
C ILE A 558 40.95 -33.96 -6.10
N ALA A 559 41.90 -34.88 -5.88
CA ALA A 559 42.72 -34.87 -4.67
C ALA A 559 43.60 -33.61 -4.58
N ASP A 560 43.83 -33.14 -3.36
CA ASP A 560 44.54 -31.90 -3.08
C ASP A 560 45.94 -31.83 -3.75
N GLY A 561 46.10 -30.90 -4.69
CA GLY A 561 47.30 -30.73 -5.54
C GLY A 561 47.24 -31.36 -6.93
N GLU A 562 46.17 -32.08 -7.24
CA GLU A 562 45.84 -32.59 -8.58
C GLU A 562 44.84 -31.65 -9.27
N CYS A 563 44.70 -31.75 -10.58
CA CYS A 563 43.88 -30.86 -11.39
C CYS A 563 42.91 -31.61 -12.31
N ASP A 564 43.01 -32.94 -12.35
CA ASP A 564 42.03 -33.82 -12.96
C ASP A 564 41.97 -35.15 -12.19
N CYS A 565 40.98 -35.95 -12.54
CA CYS A 565 40.69 -37.23 -11.91
C CYS A 565 41.64 -38.38 -12.30
N ASN A 566 42.60 -38.08 -13.18
CA ASN A 566 43.69 -38.99 -13.54
C ASN A 566 44.95 -38.71 -12.71
N GLY A 567 44.92 -37.70 -11.84
CA GLY A 567 46.03 -37.29 -10.98
C GLY A 567 47.07 -36.43 -11.69
N ASN A 568 46.67 -35.69 -12.72
CA ASN A 568 47.52 -34.65 -13.31
C ASN A 568 47.60 -33.45 -12.36
N ILE A 569 48.62 -32.61 -12.51
CA ILE A 569 48.84 -31.43 -11.66
C ILE A 569 48.84 -30.17 -12.53
N ILE A 570 48.38 -29.04 -11.98
CA ILE A 570 48.44 -27.73 -12.63
C ILE A 570 49.91 -27.41 -12.92
N ASP A 571 50.21 -27.07 -14.17
CA ASP A 571 51.53 -26.58 -14.54
C ASP A 571 51.71 -25.10 -14.16
N ALA A 572 52.87 -24.52 -14.46
CA ALA A 572 53.16 -23.13 -14.09
C ALA A 572 52.27 -22.08 -14.78
N CYS A 573 51.38 -22.52 -15.68
CA CYS A 573 50.47 -21.70 -16.48
C CYS A 573 49.00 -21.84 -16.09
N GLY A 574 48.71 -22.59 -15.01
CA GLY A 574 47.32 -22.84 -14.61
C GLY A 574 46.63 -23.94 -15.43
N ILE A 575 47.33 -24.59 -16.37
CA ILE A 575 46.73 -25.60 -17.25
C ILE A 575 46.93 -26.99 -16.64
N CYS A 576 45.83 -27.72 -16.48
CA CYS A 576 45.88 -29.07 -15.98
C CYS A 576 46.56 -30.03 -16.97
N GLY A 577 47.70 -30.61 -16.57
CA GLY A 577 48.46 -31.52 -17.45
C GLY A 577 49.14 -30.82 -18.64
N GLY A 578 49.27 -29.50 -18.60
CA GLY A 578 49.93 -28.70 -19.62
C GLY A 578 51.46 -28.90 -19.68
N ASP A 579 52.06 -28.43 -20.78
CA ASP A 579 53.51 -28.53 -21.03
C ASP A 579 54.31 -27.31 -20.51
N GLY A 580 53.65 -26.37 -19.84
CA GLY A 580 54.26 -25.20 -19.21
C GLY A 580 54.49 -23.99 -20.12
N SER A 581 53.71 -23.82 -21.19
CA SER A 581 53.80 -22.68 -22.11
C SER A 581 52.53 -21.81 -22.13
N CYS A 582 52.48 -20.71 -21.37
CA CYS A 582 51.33 -19.81 -21.26
C CYS A 582 51.45 -18.65 -22.25
N THR A 583 51.02 -18.86 -23.49
CA THR A 583 50.86 -17.82 -24.52
C THR A 583 49.38 -17.74 -24.90
N PRO A 584 48.74 -16.56 -24.92
CA PRO A 584 47.38 -16.42 -25.45
C PRO A 584 47.27 -17.04 -26.85
N PRO A 585 46.18 -17.77 -27.19
CA PRO A 585 46.09 -18.55 -28.44
C PRO A 585 46.34 -17.72 -29.71
N GLU A 586 45.87 -16.47 -29.75
CA GLU A 586 46.05 -15.56 -30.89
C GLU A 586 47.47 -14.97 -31.00
N PHE A 587 48.25 -15.05 -29.93
CA PHE A 587 49.62 -14.54 -29.83
C PHE A 587 50.66 -15.66 -30.00
N TYR A 588 50.22 -16.85 -30.43
CA TYR A 588 51.10 -17.95 -30.74
C TYR A 588 51.78 -17.75 -32.11
N PHE A 589 53.10 -17.86 -32.15
CA PHE A 589 53.90 -17.78 -33.37
C PHE A 589 55.07 -18.77 -33.34
N ASN A 590 55.56 -19.16 -34.52
CA ASN A 590 56.76 -19.99 -34.66
C ASN A 590 57.99 -19.10 -34.81
N GLN A 591 59.10 -19.42 -34.15
CA GLN A 591 60.34 -18.67 -34.37
C GLN A 591 60.92 -18.94 -35.77
N SER A 592 61.27 -17.87 -36.47
CA SER A 592 61.94 -17.89 -37.76
C SER A 592 63.45 -17.72 -37.60
N SER A 593 64.21 -18.17 -38.60
CA SER A 593 65.64 -17.82 -38.72
C SER A 593 65.91 -16.39 -39.20
N LEU A 594 64.87 -15.66 -39.64
CA LEU A 594 64.89 -14.23 -39.96
C LEU A 594 64.04 -13.45 -38.93
N GLN A 595 64.58 -12.37 -38.38
CA GLN A 595 63.87 -11.59 -37.34
C GLN A 595 64.34 -10.14 -37.26
N ALA A 596 63.45 -9.24 -36.85
CA ALA A 596 63.74 -7.86 -36.47
C ALA A 596 63.32 -7.61 -35.02
N PHE A 597 63.85 -6.56 -34.39
CA PHE A 597 63.50 -6.20 -33.01
C PHE A 597 62.98 -4.77 -32.95
N TYR A 598 61.80 -4.62 -32.34
CA TYR A 598 61.13 -3.34 -32.11
C TYR A 598 61.14 -3.06 -30.62
N PHE A 599 61.78 -1.97 -30.22
CA PHE A 599 61.94 -1.56 -28.82
C PHE A 599 60.95 -0.44 -28.52
N PHE A 600 60.00 -0.68 -27.63
CA PHE A 600 59.00 0.29 -27.21
C PHE A 600 59.40 0.89 -25.86
N GLN A 601 59.46 2.22 -25.77
CA GLN A 601 59.80 2.90 -24.51
C GLN A 601 58.60 3.05 -23.56
N ALA A 602 57.37 3.00 -24.08
CA ALA A 602 56.14 2.97 -23.32
C ALA A 602 55.04 2.28 -24.14
N ALA A 603 54.08 1.67 -23.46
CA ALA A 603 52.81 1.26 -24.06
C ALA A 603 51.66 1.56 -23.11
N SER A 604 50.50 1.95 -23.65
CA SER A 604 49.32 2.31 -22.86
C SER A 604 48.00 1.97 -23.54
N ILE A 605 46.97 1.70 -22.73
CA ILE A 605 45.57 1.67 -23.15
C ILE A 605 44.89 2.88 -22.52
N ASN A 606 44.29 3.74 -23.33
CA ASN A 606 43.62 4.95 -22.87
C ASN A 606 44.47 5.81 -21.90
N LEU A 607 45.76 5.99 -22.24
CA LEU A 607 46.77 6.72 -21.43
C LEU A 607 47.17 6.04 -20.11
N GLU A 608 46.64 4.86 -19.78
CA GLU A 608 47.09 4.04 -18.66
C GLU A 608 48.17 3.05 -19.10
N LEU A 609 49.26 2.96 -18.33
CA LEU A 609 50.38 2.06 -18.66
C LEU A 609 49.94 0.60 -18.51
N LEU A 610 50.36 -0.25 -19.45
CA LEU A 610 50.07 -1.68 -19.41
C LEU A 610 50.55 -2.35 -18.13
N GLU A 611 49.76 -3.31 -17.65
CA GLU A 611 50.06 -4.13 -16.50
C GLU A 611 51.08 -5.22 -16.84
N PRO A 612 51.83 -5.76 -15.84
CA PRO A 612 52.81 -6.82 -16.07
C PRO A 612 52.24 -8.11 -16.68
N GLU A 613 50.92 -8.30 -16.61
CA GLU A 613 50.22 -9.47 -17.10
C GLU A 613 49.79 -9.37 -18.58
N ASP A 614 49.76 -8.16 -19.14
CA ASP A 614 49.33 -7.87 -20.52
C ASP A 614 50.31 -8.40 -21.57
N TRP A 615 49.85 -8.51 -22.81
CA TRP A 615 50.65 -9.00 -23.95
C TRP A 615 50.69 -8.01 -25.09
N VAL A 616 51.86 -7.88 -25.71
CA VAL A 616 52.04 -7.13 -26.96
C VAL A 616 52.42 -8.08 -28.07
N GLY A 617 51.68 -8.00 -29.17
CA GLY A 617 51.81 -8.85 -30.35
C GLY A 617 52.04 -8.04 -31.60
N ALA A 618 52.83 -8.59 -32.51
CA ALA A 618 53.10 -8.07 -33.85
C ALA A 618 52.45 -9.01 -34.88
N PHE A 619 51.80 -8.42 -35.87
CA PHE A 619 50.93 -9.09 -36.81
C PHE A 619 51.22 -8.66 -38.25
N LYS A 620 50.89 -9.57 -39.18
CA LYS A 620 50.77 -9.30 -40.60
C LYS A 620 49.37 -9.73 -41.04
N GLY A 621 48.46 -8.76 -41.14
CA GLY A 621 47.01 -9.05 -41.16
C GLY A 621 46.61 -9.85 -39.91
N ASN A 622 46.00 -11.03 -40.09
CA ASN A 622 45.54 -11.86 -38.98
C ASN A 622 46.60 -12.84 -38.44
N LEU A 623 47.83 -12.84 -38.97
CA LEU A 623 48.87 -13.79 -38.58
C LEU A 623 49.81 -13.16 -37.54
N CYS A 624 49.87 -13.74 -36.34
CA CYS A 624 50.86 -13.36 -35.34
C CYS A 624 52.27 -13.78 -35.80
N VAL A 625 53.17 -12.80 -35.87
CA VAL A 625 54.57 -12.97 -36.29
C VAL A 625 55.54 -12.66 -35.15
N GLY A 626 55.04 -12.34 -33.97
CA GLY A 626 55.85 -12.09 -32.78
C GLY A 626 54.98 -11.66 -31.61
N ALA A 627 55.29 -12.09 -30.41
CA ALA A 627 54.54 -11.70 -29.21
C ALA A 627 55.42 -11.78 -27.96
N LYS A 628 55.11 -10.95 -26.98
CA LYS A 628 55.76 -10.97 -25.68
C LYS A 628 54.85 -10.38 -24.61
N LYS A 629 54.88 -10.99 -23.42
CA LYS A 629 54.27 -10.45 -22.21
C LYS A 629 54.95 -9.14 -21.78
N TRP A 630 54.16 -8.16 -21.35
CA TRP A 630 54.60 -6.81 -20.98
C TRP A 630 55.12 -6.74 -19.54
N ASP A 631 56.08 -7.60 -19.20
CA ASP A 631 56.67 -7.62 -17.86
C ASP A 631 57.81 -6.58 -17.75
N THR A 632 57.47 -5.40 -17.23
CA THR A 632 58.41 -4.29 -17.02
C THR A 632 59.55 -4.60 -16.03
N SER A 633 59.44 -5.66 -15.23
CA SER A 633 60.52 -6.12 -14.34
C SER A 633 61.68 -6.78 -15.11
N VAL A 634 61.39 -7.27 -16.33
CA VAL A 634 62.34 -7.91 -17.24
C VAL A 634 62.73 -6.96 -18.39
N CYS A 635 61.90 -5.96 -18.69
CA CYS A 635 62.20 -4.91 -19.64
C CYS A 635 63.19 -3.89 -19.05
N SER A 636 64.32 -3.69 -19.73
CA SER A 636 65.50 -3.00 -19.20
C SER A 636 65.26 -1.50 -18.93
N GLU A 637 64.81 -1.15 -17.73
CA GLU A 637 64.43 0.22 -17.33
C GLU A 637 63.20 0.78 -18.09
N GLY A 638 62.22 -0.08 -18.38
CA GLY A 638 60.93 0.33 -18.98
C GLY A 638 60.85 0.23 -20.51
N VAL A 639 61.93 -0.18 -21.18
CA VAL A 639 61.93 -0.42 -22.63
C VAL A 639 61.78 -1.91 -22.92
N CYS A 640 60.69 -2.31 -23.57
CA CYS A 640 60.38 -3.70 -23.92
C CYS A 640 60.63 -3.95 -25.41
N GLU A 641 61.32 -5.05 -25.75
CA GLU A 641 61.55 -5.49 -27.13
C GLU A 641 60.55 -6.56 -27.59
N ILE A 642 59.99 -6.39 -28.79
CA ILE A 642 59.19 -7.38 -29.50
C ILE A 642 60.00 -7.89 -30.70
N ALA A 643 60.25 -9.19 -30.73
CA ALA A 643 60.91 -9.85 -31.85
C ALA A 643 59.87 -10.20 -32.92
N VAL A 644 60.01 -9.62 -34.12
CA VAL A 644 59.08 -9.78 -35.23
C VAL A 644 59.73 -10.66 -36.30
N MET A 645 59.10 -11.79 -36.58
CA MET A 645 59.64 -12.87 -37.41
C MET A 645 59.38 -12.62 -38.90
N GLY A 646 60.38 -12.93 -39.73
CA GLY A 646 60.27 -12.92 -41.19
C GLY A 646 59.99 -14.30 -41.77
N ASP A 647 59.58 -14.35 -43.04
CA ASP A 647 59.41 -15.61 -43.76
C ASP A 647 60.79 -16.20 -44.16
N ASP A 648 61.16 -17.35 -43.61
CA ASP A 648 62.44 -18.03 -43.88
C ASP A 648 62.34 -19.18 -44.89
N ASP A 649 61.31 -19.15 -45.74
CA ASP A 649 60.99 -20.16 -46.77
C ASP A 649 60.66 -21.54 -46.19
N THR A 650 60.28 -21.62 -44.90
CA THR A 650 59.78 -22.85 -44.29
C THR A 650 58.25 -22.88 -44.23
N SER A 651 57.67 -24.08 -44.18
CA SER A 651 56.21 -24.23 -44.09
C SER A 651 55.60 -23.74 -42.78
N LEU A 652 56.42 -23.33 -41.80
CA LEU A 652 55.97 -22.83 -40.49
C LEU A 652 55.93 -21.30 -40.44
N THR A 653 56.59 -20.62 -41.37
CA THR A 653 56.69 -19.16 -41.48
C THR A 653 56.04 -18.62 -42.74
N ASP A 654 55.29 -19.46 -43.48
CA ASP A 654 54.62 -19.07 -44.71
C ASP A 654 53.66 -17.90 -44.44
N GLY A 655 53.89 -16.78 -45.12
CA GLY A 655 53.10 -15.55 -44.93
C GLY A 655 53.65 -14.59 -43.86
N TYR A 656 54.77 -14.89 -43.21
CA TYR A 656 55.44 -13.98 -42.26
C TYR A 656 56.02 -12.74 -42.98
N MET A 657 56.70 -11.85 -42.25
CA MET A 657 57.17 -10.57 -42.79
C MET A 657 58.18 -10.75 -43.93
N ASN A 658 58.00 -9.97 -45.00
CA ASN A 658 58.99 -9.77 -46.07
C ASN A 658 59.70 -8.42 -45.90
N PRO A 659 60.92 -8.25 -46.43
CA PRO A 659 61.60 -6.96 -46.40
C PRO A 659 60.74 -5.84 -47.02
N GLY A 660 60.42 -4.81 -46.23
CA GLY A 660 59.56 -3.69 -46.61
C GLY A 660 58.13 -3.74 -46.04
N ASP A 661 57.69 -4.88 -45.49
CA ASP A 661 56.37 -4.97 -44.84
C ASP A 661 56.37 -4.20 -43.52
N VAL A 662 55.28 -3.51 -43.17
CA VAL A 662 55.13 -2.83 -41.87
C VAL A 662 54.33 -3.73 -40.92
N PRO A 663 54.83 -4.05 -39.71
CA PRO A 663 54.08 -4.86 -38.76
C PRO A 663 52.97 -4.05 -38.09
N GLU A 664 51.80 -4.66 -37.95
CA GLU A 664 50.69 -4.16 -37.13
C GLU A 664 50.88 -4.62 -35.69
N PHE A 665 50.54 -3.80 -34.70
CA PHE A 665 50.68 -4.15 -33.29
C PHE A 665 49.32 -4.26 -32.61
N LYS A 666 49.16 -5.25 -31.75
CA LYS A 666 47.97 -5.42 -30.90
C LYS A 666 48.38 -5.64 -29.45
N ILE A 667 47.52 -5.21 -28.54
CA ILE A 667 47.67 -5.37 -27.09
C ILE A 667 46.53 -6.26 -26.59
N PHE A 668 46.87 -7.32 -25.84
CA PHE A 668 45.90 -8.12 -25.10
C PHE A 668 45.97 -7.73 -23.62
N ASP A 669 44.86 -7.21 -23.12
CA ASP A 669 44.66 -6.89 -21.71
C ASP A 669 44.27 -8.17 -20.97
N TYR A 670 45.13 -8.59 -20.03
CA TYR A 670 44.92 -9.84 -19.30
C TYR A 670 43.76 -9.75 -18.30
N SER A 671 43.49 -8.55 -17.77
CA SER A 671 42.46 -8.34 -16.75
C SER A 671 41.05 -8.44 -17.33
N THR A 672 40.85 -7.95 -18.56
CA THR A 672 39.56 -7.96 -19.25
C THR A 672 39.42 -9.09 -20.27
N GLY A 673 40.54 -9.66 -20.74
CA GLY A 673 40.54 -10.69 -21.79
C GLY A 673 40.35 -10.13 -23.21
N ASN A 674 40.42 -8.81 -23.39
CA ASN A 674 40.19 -8.15 -24.68
C ASN A 674 41.49 -7.93 -25.47
N ILE A 675 41.37 -7.83 -26.80
CA ILE A 675 42.48 -7.54 -27.73
C ILE A 675 42.18 -6.23 -28.45
N TYR A 676 43.11 -5.28 -28.35
CA TYR A 676 43.01 -3.95 -28.96
C TYR A 676 44.07 -3.76 -30.05
N SER A 677 43.70 -3.08 -31.13
CA SER A 677 44.66 -2.57 -32.11
C SER A 677 45.45 -1.41 -31.51
N ALA A 678 46.76 -1.43 -31.66
CA ALA A 678 47.64 -0.46 -31.03
C ALA A 678 48.50 0.29 -32.07
N ILE A 679 48.61 1.60 -31.90
CA ILE A 679 49.26 2.50 -32.86
C ILE A 679 50.66 2.84 -32.36
N PRO A 680 51.74 2.47 -33.11
CA PRO A 680 53.09 2.87 -32.77
C PRO A 680 53.33 4.36 -33.11
N SER A 681 54.19 5.03 -32.34
CA SER A 681 54.56 6.44 -32.59
C SER A 681 55.30 6.66 -33.91
N GLU A 682 55.87 5.60 -34.48
CA GLU A 682 56.53 5.60 -35.78
C GLU A 682 56.38 4.24 -36.47
N GLU A 683 55.99 4.26 -37.74
CA GLU A 683 55.94 3.06 -38.58
C GLU A 683 57.32 2.76 -39.16
N ASN A 684 57.82 1.56 -38.89
CA ASN A 684 59.12 1.11 -39.36
C ASN A 684 58.98 -0.16 -40.20
N GLU A 685 59.35 -0.08 -41.47
CA GLU A 685 59.40 -1.23 -42.38
C GLU A 685 60.33 -2.33 -41.85
N TRP A 686 59.82 -3.55 -41.86
CA TRP A 686 60.53 -4.74 -41.43
C TRP A 686 61.72 -5.03 -42.35
N SER A 687 62.87 -5.34 -41.73
CA SER A 687 64.03 -5.89 -42.43
C SER A 687 64.78 -6.84 -41.52
N ASP A 688 65.35 -7.91 -42.08
CA ASP A 688 66.10 -8.90 -41.32
C ASP A 688 67.23 -8.25 -40.51
N LEU A 689 67.32 -8.62 -39.23
CA LEU A 689 68.20 -8.04 -38.20
C LEU A 689 68.00 -6.53 -37.97
N GLY A 690 66.85 -5.99 -38.36
CA GLY A 690 66.43 -4.63 -38.07
C GLY A 690 66.34 -4.37 -36.55
N LEU A 691 66.71 -3.16 -36.15
CA LEU A 691 66.60 -2.66 -34.78
C LEU A 691 65.89 -1.31 -34.84
N PHE A 692 64.66 -1.25 -34.33
CA PHE A 692 63.80 -0.08 -34.39
C PHE A 692 63.46 0.38 -32.98
N ILE A 693 63.54 1.68 -32.69
CA ILE A 693 63.25 2.24 -31.37
C ILE A 693 62.01 3.10 -31.51
N VAL A 694 60.89 2.57 -31.08
CA VAL A 694 59.58 3.22 -31.11
C VAL A 694 59.34 3.89 -29.76
N ASP A 695 58.99 5.17 -29.77
CA ASP A 695 58.84 5.96 -28.54
C ASP A 695 57.60 5.51 -27.74
N SER A 696 56.46 5.25 -28.38
CA SER A 696 55.27 4.72 -27.71
C SER A 696 54.44 3.79 -28.57
N LEU A 697 53.65 2.93 -27.92
CA LEU A 697 52.62 2.09 -28.54
C LEU A 697 51.32 2.27 -27.76
N ASN A 698 50.34 2.96 -28.34
CA ASN A 698 49.17 3.41 -27.60
C ASN A 698 47.87 2.91 -28.25
N VAL A 699 46.90 2.56 -27.41
CA VAL A 699 45.49 2.39 -27.79
C VAL A 699 44.75 3.64 -27.34
N TYR A 700 44.09 4.31 -28.28
CA TYR A 700 43.27 5.49 -28.01
C TYR A 700 41.78 5.14 -28.21
N PRO A 701 40.88 5.85 -27.50
CA PRO A 701 39.50 5.98 -27.95
C PRO A 701 39.49 6.59 -29.35
N ASP A 702 38.65 6.06 -30.25
CA ASP A 702 38.39 6.68 -31.54
C ASP A 702 37.46 7.89 -31.42
N CYS A 703 37.06 8.47 -32.55
CA CYS A 703 36.25 9.68 -32.61
C CYS A 703 34.80 9.46 -32.11
N ASN A 704 34.38 8.19 -31.92
CA ASN A 704 33.12 7.77 -31.31
C ASN A 704 33.24 7.39 -29.82
N GLY A 705 34.47 7.39 -29.29
CA GLY A 705 34.75 7.02 -27.90
C GLY A 705 35.01 5.51 -27.69
N ASP A 706 35.05 4.71 -28.76
CA ASP A 706 35.34 3.28 -28.68
C ASP A 706 36.85 3.03 -28.57
N ILE A 707 37.25 2.22 -27.59
CA ILE A 707 38.66 1.90 -27.35
C ILE A 707 39.15 0.93 -28.44
N GLY A 708 39.96 1.44 -29.39
CA GLY A 708 40.64 0.62 -30.39
C GLY A 708 40.25 0.83 -31.87
N GLY A 709 39.46 1.86 -32.21
CA GLY A 709 39.13 2.23 -33.60
C GLY A 709 40.21 3.05 -34.34
N SER A 710 39.96 3.41 -35.60
CA SER A 710 40.92 4.13 -36.47
C SER A 710 40.81 5.65 -36.33
N VAL A 711 41.92 6.31 -36.04
CA VAL A 711 42.02 7.77 -35.84
C VAL A 711 42.55 8.53 -37.07
N GLY A 712 42.34 7.99 -38.28
CA GLY A 712 42.81 8.60 -39.53
C GLY A 712 41.89 9.73 -39.98
N ASP A 713 42.46 10.86 -40.40
CA ASP A 713 41.81 11.95 -41.13
C ASP A 713 42.64 12.13 -42.41
N SER A 714 42.22 11.44 -43.47
CA SER A 714 43.00 11.18 -44.68
C SER A 714 43.23 12.42 -45.54
N ASP A 715 42.35 13.42 -45.46
CA ASP A 715 42.43 14.67 -46.22
C ASP A 715 42.69 15.91 -45.36
N SER A 716 42.77 15.74 -44.04
CA SER A 716 43.19 16.72 -43.04
C SER A 716 42.24 17.91 -42.90
N ASP A 717 40.95 17.68 -43.06
CA ASP A 717 39.90 18.69 -42.97
C ASP A 717 39.33 18.84 -41.54
N GLY A 718 39.65 17.89 -40.65
CA GLY A 718 39.23 17.89 -39.26
C GLY A 718 38.12 16.89 -38.93
N ALA A 719 37.62 16.11 -39.89
CA ALA A 719 36.77 14.94 -39.70
C ALA A 719 37.60 13.65 -39.78
N CYS A 720 37.24 12.62 -38.99
CA CYS A 720 37.92 11.32 -39.02
C CYS A 720 37.31 10.45 -40.14
N ASP A 721 38.10 9.61 -40.81
CA ASP A 721 37.73 8.80 -41.99
C ASP A 721 36.48 7.92 -41.82
N ASP A 722 36.11 7.58 -40.58
CA ASP A 722 34.94 6.78 -40.21
C ASP A 722 33.65 7.60 -40.04
N VAL A 723 33.77 8.93 -39.97
CA VAL A 723 32.69 9.92 -39.89
C VAL A 723 32.76 11.02 -40.97
N ASP A 724 33.81 11.02 -41.81
CA ASP A 724 34.04 11.89 -42.96
C ASP A 724 32.96 11.66 -44.03
N ILE A 725 32.18 12.70 -44.28
CA ILE A 725 31.05 12.66 -45.22
C ILE A 725 31.55 12.95 -46.65
N CYS A 726 32.71 13.60 -46.80
CA CYS A 726 33.33 13.91 -48.08
C CYS A 726 34.77 13.41 -48.25
N PRO A 727 34.99 12.08 -48.34
CA PRO A 727 36.33 11.51 -48.39
C PRO A 727 37.23 12.08 -49.49
N GLY A 728 38.23 12.87 -49.10
CA GLY A 728 39.20 13.53 -49.98
C GLY A 728 39.01 15.05 -50.17
N TYR A 729 38.03 15.67 -49.52
CA TYR A 729 37.60 17.06 -49.68
C TYR A 729 37.19 17.68 -48.33
N ASP A 730 37.23 19.01 -48.21
CA ASP A 730 36.94 19.70 -46.94
C ASP A 730 35.44 19.72 -46.64
N ASP A 731 35.04 19.06 -45.56
CA ASP A 731 33.66 18.94 -45.02
C ASP A 731 33.02 20.29 -44.68
N ASN A 732 33.76 21.40 -44.67
CA ASN A 732 33.24 22.74 -44.37
C ASN A 732 33.32 23.71 -45.56
N LEU A 733 33.75 23.25 -46.74
CA LEU A 733 33.85 24.09 -47.92
C LEU A 733 32.50 24.17 -48.64
N ASP A 734 31.83 25.30 -48.44
CA ASP A 734 30.60 25.72 -49.14
C ASP A 734 30.93 27.01 -49.92
N THR A 735 31.05 26.90 -51.25
CA THR A 735 31.59 27.94 -52.13
C THR A 735 30.58 29.03 -52.44
N ASP A 736 29.31 28.72 -52.58
CA ASP A 736 28.25 29.67 -52.94
C ASP A 736 27.36 30.10 -51.75
N GLY A 737 27.46 29.40 -50.62
CA GLY A 737 26.95 29.79 -49.31
C GLY A 737 25.52 29.34 -49.05
N ASP A 738 25.06 28.27 -49.70
CA ASP A 738 23.71 27.73 -49.62
C ASP A 738 23.51 26.75 -48.44
N GLN A 739 24.59 26.44 -47.69
CA GLN A 739 24.67 25.49 -46.57
C GLN A 739 24.69 24.00 -46.98
N ILE A 740 24.92 23.70 -48.26
CA ILE A 740 25.32 22.39 -48.76
C ILE A 740 26.82 22.46 -49.06
N VAL A 741 27.57 21.43 -48.67
CA VAL A 741 29.03 21.42 -48.85
C VAL A 741 29.38 21.00 -50.27
N ASP A 742 30.40 21.63 -50.88
CA ASP A 742 30.74 21.54 -52.31
C ASP A 742 30.86 20.11 -52.85
N CYS A 743 31.27 19.17 -52.00
CA CYS A 743 31.45 17.76 -52.34
C CYS A 743 30.13 16.97 -52.44
N LEU A 744 29.07 17.48 -51.80
CA LEU A 744 27.70 16.98 -51.86
C LEU A 744 26.78 17.88 -52.70
N ASP A 745 27.27 19.04 -53.13
CA ASP A 745 26.54 20.01 -53.94
C ASP A 745 26.86 19.86 -55.44
N ASP A 746 25.87 19.34 -56.18
CA ASP A 746 25.93 19.21 -57.63
C ASP A 746 25.99 20.57 -58.35
N CYS A 747 25.57 21.66 -57.70
CA CYS A 747 25.51 23.03 -58.20
C CYS A 747 26.42 24.02 -57.45
N SER A 748 27.54 23.54 -56.90
CA SER A 748 28.65 24.20 -56.14
C SER A 748 29.16 25.63 -56.47
N ASN A 749 28.55 26.38 -57.40
CA ASN A 749 28.86 27.78 -57.68
C ASN A 749 27.61 28.66 -57.83
N ASP A 750 26.42 28.12 -57.59
CA ASP A 750 25.14 28.79 -57.74
C ASP A 750 24.26 28.58 -56.50
N ALA A 751 24.24 29.57 -55.60
CA ALA A 751 23.56 29.47 -54.30
C ALA A 751 22.03 29.29 -54.36
N ASP A 752 21.43 29.47 -55.54
CA ASP A 752 20.00 29.22 -55.78
C ASP A 752 19.77 27.78 -56.32
N ASN A 753 20.85 27.02 -56.53
CA ASN A 753 20.93 25.66 -57.06
C ASN A 753 20.08 25.45 -58.32
N ASP A 754 19.63 24.23 -58.51
CA ASP A 754 18.60 23.85 -59.45
C ASP A 754 17.24 24.29 -58.91
N ILE A 755 16.92 25.58 -59.07
CA ILE A 755 15.80 26.25 -58.40
C ILE A 755 14.43 25.62 -58.70
N ASP A 756 14.34 24.87 -59.78
CA ASP A 756 13.16 24.16 -60.22
C ASP A 756 13.39 22.64 -60.34
N ASP A 757 14.50 22.12 -59.80
CA ASP A 757 14.82 20.69 -59.63
C ASP A 757 14.82 19.88 -60.95
N ASP A 758 15.23 20.47 -62.09
CA ASP A 758 15.22 19.84 -63.43
C ASP A 758 16.53 19.12 -63.83
N GLY A 759 17.52 19.17 -62.96
CA GLY A 759 18.87 18.66 -63.11
C GLY A 759 19.86 19.65 -63.73
N ILE A 760 19.52 20.92 -63.89
CA ILE A 760 20.35 21.97 -64.51
C ILE A 760 20.41 23.19 -63.59
N CYS A 761 21.61 23.49 -63.08
CA CYS A 761 21.81 24.67 -62.23
C CYS A 761 21.28 25.95 -62.90
N GLY A 762 20.56 26.77 -62.12
CA GLY A 762 19.76 27.89 -62.63
C GLY A 762 20.57 28.95 -63.39
N ASP A 763 21.87 29.08 -63.13
CA ASP A 763 22.76 29.96 -63.89
C ASP A 763 23.02 29.53 -65.34
N ILE A 764 22.75 28.25 -65.68
CA ILE A 764 22.95 27.65 -67.01
C ILE A 764 21.63 27.37 -67.73
N ASP A 765 20.50 27.27 -67.02
CA ASP A 765 19.23 26.87 -67.60
C ASP A 765 18.55 27.95 -68.48
N GLN A 766 17.89 27.52 -69.56
CA GLN A 766 17.21 28.36 -70.55
C GLN A 766 15.81 28.80 -70.10
N CYS A 767 15.12 27.99 -69.30
CA CYS A 767 13.84 28.30 -68.68
C CYS A 767 13.97 28.19 -67.13
N PRO A 768 14.86 28.99 -66.50
CA PRO A 768 15.43 28.72 -65.16
C PRO A 768 14.48 29.00 -63.97
N ASN A 769 13.17 28.94 -64.20
CA ASN A 769 12.14 28.98 -63.15
C ASN A 769 10.95 28.06 -63.55
N ASP A 770 11.16 27.19 -64.51
CA ASP A 770 10.20 26.25 -65.06
C ASP A 770 10.89 24.88 -65.24
N SER A 771 10.77 24.07 -64.19
CA SER A 771 11.32 22.71 -64.02
C SER A 771 11.15 21.77 -65.21
N ASN A 772 10.13 22.03 -66.03
CA ASN A 772 9.77 21.14 -67.11
C ASN A 772 10.32 21.63 -68.45
N ASN A 773 10.94 22.82 -68.47
CA ASN A 773 11.46 23.48 -69.64
C ASN A 773 10.41 23.62 -70.76
N ASP A 774 10.84 23.60 -72.02
CA ASP A 774 9.98 23.41 -73.19
C ASP A 774 9.52 21.94 -73.23
N ILE A 775 8.47 21.66 -72.43
CA ILE A 775 8.06 20.34 -71.93
C ILE A 775 7.75 19.37 -73.06
N ASP A 776 7.01 19.84 -74.05
CA ASP A 776 6.55 19.05 -75.18
C ASP A 776 7.46 19.23 -76.42
N GLY A 777 8.44 20.13 -76.33
CA GLY A 777 9.46 20.41 -77.33
C GLY A 777 8.94 21.12 -78.56
N ASP A 778 7.83 21.86 -78.44
CA ASP A 778 7.23 22.64 -79.51
C ASP A 778 7.99 23.97 -79.79
N GLY A 779 8.84 24.38 -78.84
CA GLY A 779 9.71 25.55 -78.93
C GLY A 779 9.32 26.71 -78.01
N ILE A 780 8.41 26.50 -77.04
CA ILE A 780 7.91 27.50 -76.09
C ILE A 780 8.08 26.96 -74.66
N CYS A 781 8.71 27.72 -73.75
CA CYS A 781 8.80 27.31 -72.33
C CYS A 781 7.37 27.17 -71.77
N GLY A 782 7.12 26.11 -70.99
CA GLY A 782 5.78 25.72 -70.52
C GLY A 782 5.03 26.83 -69.76
N ASP A 783 5.75 27.74 -69.11
CA ASP A 783 5.16 28.90 -68.44
C ASP A 783 4.46 29.92 -69.39
N VAL A 784 4.71 29.86 -70.70
CA VAL A 784 4.14 30.80 -71.70
C VAL A 784 3.24 30.13 -72.75
N ASP A 785 3.20 28.80 -72.82
CA ASP A 785 2.34 28.08 -73.75
C ASP A 785 0.90 27.93 -73.21
N GLU A 786 -0.09 28.06 -74.10
CA GLU A 786 -1.52 27.93 -73.76
C GLU A 786 -1.94 26.46 -73.60
N CYS A 787 -1.21 25.51 -74.22
CA CYS A 787 -1.34 24.07 -74.00
C CYS A 787 0.03 23.43 -73.65
N PRO A 788 0.68 23.87 -72.56
CA PRO A 788 2.13 23.79 -72.35
C PRO A 788 2.73 22.39 -72.15
N ASN A 789 1.89 21.37 -72.16
CA ASN A 789 2.27 19.98 -71.91
C ASN A 789 1.82 19.05 -73.03
N ASP A 790 1.28 19.59 -74.12
CA ASP A 790 0.63 18.81 -75.14
C ASP A 790 1.14 19.20 -76.52
N ILE A 791 2.07 18.38 -77.03
CA ILE A 791 2.69 18.58 -78.34
C ILE A 791 1.67 18.66 -79.51
N ASN A 792 0.42 18.24 -79.29
CA ASN A 792 -0.65 18.24 -80.28
C ASN A 792 -1.69 19.35 -80.08
N ASN A 793 -1.69 20.03 -78.93
CA ASN A 793 -2.69 20.99 -78.45
C ASN A 793 -4.13 20.43 -78.57
N ASP A 794 -5.16 21.28 -78.67
CA ASP A 794 -6.58 20.91 -78.89
C ASP A 794 -6.83 20.16 -80.24
N SER A 795 -6.86 18.83 -80.23
CA SER A 795 -7.05 17.92 -81.38
C SER A 795 -8.50 17.72 -81.79
N ASP A 796 -9.41 17.64 -80.83
CA ASP A 796 -10.85 17.44 -81.04
C ASP A 796 -11.54 18.74 -81.53
N GLY A 797 -11.00 19.90 -81.11
CA GLY A 797 -11.30 21.23 -81.60
C GLY A 797 -12.49 21.91 -80.93
N ASP A 798 -12.90 21.46 -79.75
CA ASP A 798 -14.01 22.03 -78.98
C ASP A 798 -13.64 23.30 -78.20
N GLY A 799 -12.34 23.59 -78.09
CA GLY A 799 -11.79 24.79 -77.48
C GLY A 799 -11.10 24.57 -76.13
N SER A 800 -10.93 23.33 -75.70
CA SER A 800 -10.01 22.92 -74.62
C SER A 800 -8.77 22.25 -75.24
N CYS A 801 -7.58 22.54 -74.74
CA CYS A 801 -6.39 21.75 -75.10
C CYS A 801 -6.70 20.27 -74.87
N ASP A 802 -6.20 19.30 -75.66
CA ASP A 802 -6.55 17.89 -75.39
C ASP A 802 -6.16 17.50 -73.97
N SER A 803 -5.08 18.06 -73.45
CA SER A 803 -4.70 17.89 -72.05
C SER A 803 -5.70 18.44 -71.01
N ASP A 804 -6.51 19.45 -71.37
CA ASP A 804 -7.54 20.10 -70.53
C ASP A 804 -8.97 19.75 -70.95
N ASP A 805 -9.11 18.95 -72.00
CA ASP A 805 -10.35 18.34 -72.37
C ASP A 805 -10.65 17.24 -71.35
N ILE A 806 -11.85 17.31 -70.78
CA ILE A 806 -12.29 16.39 -69.75
C ILE A 806 -12.29 14.96 -70.29
N CYS A 807 -12.64 14.77 -71.57
CA CYS A 807 -12.53 13.50 -72.26
C CYS A 807 -11.83 13.69 -73.63
N PRO A 808 -10.49 13.80 -73.68
CA PRO A 808 -9.68 14.28 -74.82
C PRO A 808 -9.84 13.55 -76.18
N ASP A 809 -10.41 12.35 -76.14
CA ASP A 809 -10.63 11.48 -77.30
C ASP A 809 -12.11 10.99 -77.42
N GLU A 810 -12.97 11.31 -76.43
CA GLU A 810 -14.32 10.73 -76.26
C GLU A 810 -15.38 11.84 -76.03
N ASN A 811 -16.43 11.66 -75.22
CA ASN A 811 -17.58 12.59 -75.18
C ASN A 811 -18.08 12.84 -73.75
N ASP A 812 -18.11 14.11 -73.36
CA ASP A 812 -18.27 14.68 -71.99
C ASP A 812 -19.63 14.47 -71.30
N PHE A 813 -20.46 13.54 -71.76
CA PHE A 813 -21.83 13.36 -71.27
C PHE A 813 -22.20 11.90 -70.95
N LEU A 814 -21.23 10.99 -70.87
CA LEU A 814 -21.46 9.60 -70.48
C LEU A 814 -21.22 9.44 -68.97
N ASP A 815 -22.26 9.08 -68.22
CA ASP A 815 -22.29 8.94 -66.76
C ASP A 815 -23.09 7.64 -66.47
N SER A 816 -22.39 6.60 -66.00
CA SER A 816 -22.81 5.20 -66.02
C SER A 816 -23.57 4.76 -64.77
N ASP A 817 -23.22 5.27 -63.59
CA ASP A 817 -23.94 5.02 -62.33
C ASP A 817 -24.92 6.14 -61.96
N GLY A 818 -24.81 7.31 -62.59
CA GLY A 818 -25.74 8.43 -62.47
C GLY A 818 -25.47 9.35 -61.30
N ASP A 819 -24.25 9.41 -60.79
CA ASP A 819 -23.83 10.25 -59.67
C ASP A 819 -23.65 11.75 -60.07
N GLN A 820 -23.69 12.03 -61.38
CA GLN A 820 -23.49 13.33 -62.04
C GLN A 820 -22.02 13.71 -62.29
N ILE A 821 -21.09 12.78 -62.11
CA ILE A 821 -19.72 12.80 -62.60
C ILE A 821 -19.68 11.99 -63.92
N VAL A 822 -18.88 12.43 -64.89
CA VAL A 822 -18.78 11.76 -66.19
C VAL A 822 -17.77 10.62 -66.10
N ASP A 823 -18.03 9.47 -66.71
CA ASP A 823 -17.24 8.23 -66.59
C ASP A 823 -15.72 8.40 -66.79
N CYS A 824 -15.30 9.39 -67.58
CA CYS A 824 -13.88 9.64 -67.85
C CYS A 824 -13.17 10.44 -66.74
N LEU A 825 -13.93 11.11 -65.87
CA LEU A 825 -13.46 11.82 -64.66
C LEU A 825 -13.90 11.16 -63.36
N ASP A 826 -14.79 10.19 -63.46
CA ASP A 826 -15.23 9.43 -62.32
C ASP A 826 -14.14 8.41 -61.96
N SER A 827 -13.64 8.49 -60.73
CA SER A 827 -12.65 7.53 -60.23
C SER A 827 -13.32 6.19 -59.86
N CYS A 828 -14.64 6.24 -59.64
CA CYS A 828 -15.50 5.11 -59.30
C CYS A 828 -16.69 5.02 -60.27
N PRO A 829 -16.49 4.84 -61.61
CA PRO A 829 -17.53 5.00 -62.65
C PRO A 829 -18.75 4.06 -62.60
N ASN A 830 -18.82 3.20 -61.58
CA ASN A 830 -19.91 2.25 -61.39
C ASN A 830 -20.48 2.31 -59.96
N ASP A 831 -19.98 3.19 -59.10
CA ASP A 831 -20.39 3.33 -57.71
C ASP A 831 -20.88 4.75 -57.42
N LEU A 832 -22.18 4.85 -57.16
CA LEU A 832 -22.87 6.11 -56.93
C LEU A 832 -22.37 6.86 -55.68
N GLU A 833 -21.84 6.16 -54.68
CA GLU A 833 -21.37 6.76 -53.43
C GLU A 833 -19.90 7.20 -53.50
N ASN A 834 -19.17 6.82 -54.56
CA ASN A 834 -17.76 7.11 -54.76
C ASN A 834 -16.88 6.66 -53.57
N ASP A 835 -15.67 7.20 -53.48
CA ASP A 835 -14.82 7.14 -52.30
C ASP A 835 -15.42 8.03 -51.19
N ALA A 836 -16.11 7.41 -50.23
CA ALA A 836 -16.99 8.11 -49.29
C ALA A 836 -16.27 8.70 -48.08
N ASP A 837 -15.11 8.17 -47.70
CA ASP A 837 -14.25 8.67 -46.63
C ASP A 837 -12.97 9.37 -47.13
N GLY A 838 -12.62 9.21 -48.40
CA GLY A 838 -11.52 9.91 -49.06
C GLY A 838 -10.16 9.21 -48.97
N ASP A 839 -10.14 7.89 -48.75
CA ASP A 839 -8.92 7.08 -48.61
C ASP A 839 -8.28 6.70 -49.97
N GLY A 840 -9.00 6.92 -51.07
CA GLY A 840 -8.60 6.61 -52.44
C GLY A 840 -9.13 5.28 -52.99
N VAL A 841 -9.98 4.57 -52.26
CA VAL A 841 -10.66 3.33 -52.64
C VAL A 841 -12.15 3.60 -52.83
N CYS A 842 -12.76 3.05 -53.89
CA CYS A 842 -14.18 3.24 -54.12
C CYS A 842 -14.99 2.42 -53.11
N GLY A 843 -16.05 3.00 -52.54
CA GLY A 843 -16.84 2.37 -51.46
C GLY A 843 -17.45 1.01 -51.83
N ASP A 844 -17.65 0.70 -53.11
CA ASP A 844 -18.09 -0.62 -53.57
C ASP A 844 -17.02 -1.73 -53.50
N VAL A 845 -15.75 -1.37 -53.35
CA VAL A 845 -14.59 -2.28 -53.22
C VAL A 845 -13.77 -2.04 -51.96
N ASP A 846 -14.09 -1.03 -51.18
CA ASP A 846 -13.52 -0.77 -49.87
C ASP A 846 -14.13 -1.70 -48.81
N ASP A 847 -13.27 -2.27 -47.97
CA ASP A 847 -13.68 -3.10 -46.84
C ASP A 847 -14.09 -2.22 -45.64
N CYS A 848 -13.61 -0.96 -45.57
CA CYS A 848 -13.94 0.06 -44.57
C CYS A 848 -14.47 1.37 -45.19
N PRO A 849 -15.61 1.36 -45.92
CA PRO A 849 -16.04 2.45 -46.83
C PRO A 849 -16.33 3.83 -46.21
N TYR A 850 -16.21 3.97 -44.89
CA TYR A 850 -16.53 5.20 -44.17
C TYR A 850 -15.43 5.59 -43.17
N ASP A 851 -14.30 4.89 -43.18
CA ASP A 851 -13.15 5.11 -42.31
C ASP A 851 -11.85 5.17 -43.11
N SER A 852 -11.34 6.39 -43.29
CA SER A 852 -10.13 6.65 -44.06
C SER A 852 -8.84 6.08 -43.46
N GLU A 853 -8.82 5.70 -42.17
CA GLU A 853 -7.66 5.03 -41.56
C GLU A 853 -7.63 3.53 -41.88
N ASN A 854 -8.74 2.99 -42.39
CA ASN A 854 -8.93 1.58 -42.68
C ASN A 854 -8.62 0.69 -41.46
N ASP A 855 -8.35 -0.59 -41.70
CA ASP A 855 -7.80 -1.53 -40.72
C ASP A 855 -6.29 -1.23 -40.52
N ALA A 856 -5.97 -0.37 -39.55
CA ALA A 856 -4.64 0.24 -39.40
C ALA A 856 -3.58 -0.73 -38.86
N ASP A 857 -3.96 -1.73 -38.05
CA ASP A 857 -3.08 -2.76 -37.53
C ASP A 857 -3.22 -4.14 -38.24
N GLY A 858 -4.26 -4.31 -39.05
CA GLY A 858 -4.48 -5.48 -39.90
C GLY A 858 -5.25 -6.62 -39.24
N ASP A 859 -6.00 -6.37 -38.16
CA ASP A 859 -6.78 -7.37 -37.42
C ASP A 859 -8.13 -7.73 -38.09
N GLY A 860 -8.57 -6.91 -39.04
CA GLY A 860 -9.81 -7.05 -39.81
C GLY A 860 -10.98 -6.20 -39.31
N ILE A 861 -10.77 -5.26 -38.40
CA ILE A 861 -11.71 -4.26 -37.90
C ILE A 861 -11.28 -2.89 -38.42
N CYS A 862 -12.23 -2.02 -38.77
CA CYS A 862 -11.92 -0.67 -39.20
C CYS A 862 -11.59 0.18 -37.97
N SER A 863 -10.57 1.04 -38.06
CA SER A 863 -10.05 1.85 -36.95
C SER A 863 -11.11 2.71 -36.25
N ASP A 864 -12.17 3.11 -36.95
CA ASP A 864 -13.29 3.88 -36.36
C ASP A 864 -14.22 3.06 -35.44
N ILE A 865 -14.17 1.74 -35.56
CA ILE A 865 -14.97 0.76 -34.78
C ILE A 865 -14.05 -0.10 -33.89
N ASP A 866 -12.76 -0.05 -34.12
CA ASP A 866 -11.77 -0.73 -33.31
C ASP A 866 -11.56 0.00 -31.98
N ASP A 867 -11.67 -0.75 -30.88
CA ASP A 867 -11.43 -0.23 -29.54
C ASP A 867 -9.91 -0.04 -29.30
N CYS A 868 -9.07 -0.77 -30.05
CA CYS A 868 -7.61 -0.70 -30.04
C CYS A 868 -7.02 -0.53 -31.46
N PRO A 869 -7.24 0.61 -32.14
CA PRO A 869 -6.98 0.79 -33.58
C PRO A 869 -5.53 0.60 -34.07
N TYR A 870 -4.58 0.43 -33.17
CA TYR A 870 -3.15 0.34 -33.50
C TYR A 870 -2.49 -0.91 -32.90
N ASP A 871 -3.28 -1.82 -32.32
CA ASP A 871 -2.82 -3.05 -31.69
C ASP A 871 -3.59 -4.27 -32.20
N TYR A 872 -2.91 -5.04 -33.05
CA TYR A 872 -3.42 -6.24 -33.69
C TYR A 872 -4.03 -7.27 -32.71
N ASP A 873 -3.49 -7.36 -31.49
CA ASP A 873 -3.93 -8.36 -30.50
C ASP A 873 -5.12 -7.86 -29.66
N ASN A 874 -5.49 -6.57 -29.78
CA ASN A 874 -6.56 -5.89 -29.04
C ASN A 874 -6.42 -6.02 -27.52
N ASP A 875 -7.48 -5.67 -26.79
CA ASP A 875 -7.67 -6.03 -25.38
C ASP A 875 -7.88 -7.55 -25.24
N LEU A 876 -6.79 -8.27 -25.00
CA LEU A 876 -6.75 -9.74 -25.03
C LEU A 876 -7.50 -10.38 -23.84
N ASP A 877 -7.49 -9.73 -22.68
CA ASP A 877 -8.08 -10.25 -21.44
C ASP A 877 -9.37 -9.54 -21.00
N GLY A 878 -9.74 -8.46 -21.66
CA GLY A 878 -11.03 -7.77 -21.52
C GLY A 878 -11.09 -6.73 -20.41
N ASP A 879 -9.95 -6.19 -19.97
CA ASP A 879 -9.87 -5.21 -18.88
C ASP A 879 -10.12 -3.75 -19.35
N GLY A 880 -10.13 -3.53 -20.67
CA GLY A 880 -10.31 -2.24 -21.31
C GLY A 880 -9.02 -1.50 -21.65
N ILE A 881 -7.85 -2.14 -21.55
CA ILE A 881 -6.55 -1.62 -21.95
C ILE A 881 -6.05 -2.43 -23.17
N CYS A 882 -5.50 -1.74 -24.17
CA CYS A 882 -4.94 -2.40 -25.34
C CYS A 882 -3.65 -3.12 -24.97
N GLY A 883 -3.44 -4.34 -25.48
CA GLY A 883 -2.33 -5.22 -25.10
C GLY A 883 -0.93 -4.65 -25.37
N ASP A 884 -0.80 -3.66 -26.25
CA ASP A 884 0.45 -2.92 -26.48
C ASP A 884 0.79 -1.87 -25.41
N VAL A 885 -0.21 -1.43 -24.65
CA VAL A 885 -0.13 -0.46 -23.54
C VAL A 885 -0.27 -1.15 -22.19
N ASP A 886 -0.88 -2.33 -22.16
CA ASP A 886 -1.08 -3.12 -20.96
C ASP A 886 0.24 -3.75 -20.48
N ASP A 887 0.62 -3.47 -19.24
CA ASP A 887 1.79 -4.09 -18.60
C ASP A 887 1.50 -5.56 -18.22
N CYS A 888 0.22 -5.92 -18.14
CA CYS A 888 -0.30 -7.25 -17.85
C CYS A 888 -1.26 -7.81 -18.92
N PRO A 889 -0.85 -7.95 -20.21
CA PRO A 889 -1.73 -8.21 -21.37
C PRO A 889 -2.54 -9.52 -21.40
N ASN A 890 -2.50 -10.31 -20.33
CA ASN A 890 -3.18 -11.60 -20.25
C ASN A 890 -3.91 -11.79 -18.90
N ASP A 891 -4.06 -10.73 -18.12
CA ASP A 891 -4.55 -10.72 -16.77
C ASP A 891 -5.55 -9.59 -16.52
N THR A 892 -6.84 -9.91 -16.53
CA THR A 892 -7.92 -8.92 -16.44
C THR A 892 -7.93 -8.09 -15.15
N ASN A 893 -7.20 -8.51 -14.10
CA ASN A 893 -7.10 -7.75 -12.84
C ASN A 893 -5.83 -6.87 -12.77
N ASN A 894 -4.95 -6.96 -13.76
CA ASN A 894 -3.66 -6.29 -13.83
C ASN A 894 -2.83 -6.50 -12.56
N ASP A 895 -2.16 -5.44 -12.12
CA ASP A 895 -1.38 -5.34 -10.90
C ASP A 895 -2.23 -4.58 -9.87
N SER A 896 -3.00 -5.33 -9.08
CA SER A 896 -4.01 -4.80 -8.16
C SER A 896 -3.41 -3.92 -7.07
N ASP A 897 -2.17 -4.17 -6.66
CA ASP A 897 -1.48 -3.45 -5.58
C ASP A 897 -0.35 -2.54 -6.05
N GLN A 898 -0.08 -2.52 -7.36
CA GLN A 898 0.88 -1.66 -8.06
C GLN A 898 2.33 -1.93 -7.66
N ASP A 899 2.66 -3.18 -7.29
CA ASP A 899 4.02 -3.57 -6.90
C ASP A 899 4.93 -3.88 -8.11
N GLY A 900 4.36 -3.94 -9.32
CA GLY A 900 5.02 -4.24 -10.58
C GLY A 900 4.88 -5.69 -11.04
N THR A 901 4.05 -6.49 -10.38
CA THR A 901 3.78 -7.90 -10.69
C THR A 901 2.30 -8.10 -11.02
N CYS A 902 2.00 -8.77 -12.13
CA CYS A 902 0.61 -9.07 -12.47
C CYS A 902 0.01 -10.08 -11.47
N ASP A 903 -1.23 -9.85 -11.04
CA ASP A 903 -1.97 -10.65 -10.04
C ASP A 903 -1.89 -12.18 -10.27
N SER A 904 -1.89 -12.62 -11.53
CA SER A 904 -1.83 -14.02 -11.94
C SER A 904 -0.51 -14.72 -11.61
N ILE A 905 0.55 -13.97 -11.33
CA ILE A 905 1.86 -14.45 -10.90
C ILE A 905 2.34 -13.83 -9.58
N ASP A 906 1.53 -12.93 -9.01
CA ASP A 906 1.69 -12.31 -7.71
C ASP A 906 1.50 -13.37 -6.61
N ILE A 907 2.51 -13.48 -5.74
CA ILE A 907 2.54 -14.46 -4.66
C ILE A 907 1.87 -13.88 -3.40
N CYS A 908 1.78 -12.56 -3.30
CA CYS A 908 1.24 -11.80 -2.18
C CYS A 908 0.22 -10.73 -2.58
N PRO A 909 -0.97 -11.13 -3.06
CA PRO A 909 -1.97 -10.19 -3.56
C PRO A 909 -2.34 -9.11 -2.53
N GLY A 910 -1.97 -7.86 -2.80
CA GLY A 910 -2.21 -6.71 -1.92
C GLY A 910 -0.97 -6.19 -1.18
N PHE A 911 0.21 -6.79 -1.35
CA PHE A 911 1.46 -6.47 -0.66
C PHE A 911 2.69 -6.75 -1.52
N ASP A 912 3.77 -5.97 -1.33
CA ASP A 912 5.04 -6.11 -2.05
C ASP A 912 5.67 -7.51 -1.91
N ASP A 913 5.81 -8.21 -3.03
CA ASP A 913 6.39 -9.56 -3.16
C ASP A 913 7.85 -9.70 -2.69
N PHE A 914 8.54 -8.58 -2.43
CA PHE A 914 9.94 -8.53 -1.99
C PHE A 914 10.12 -7.95 -0.60
N LEU A 915 9.04 -7.58 0.08
CA LEU A 915 9.10 -7.04 1.44
C LEU A 915 9.36 -8.18 2.45
N ASP A 916 10.62 -8.27 2.87
CA ASP A 916 11.12 -9.15 3.92
C ASP A 916 11.71 -8.25 5.02
N THR A 917 10.85 -7.89 5.99
CA THR A 917 11.15 -6.88 7.01
C THR A 917 12.24 -7.34 7.97
N ASP A 918 12.30 -8.63 8.29
CA ASP A 918 13.21 -9.19 9.29
C ASP A 918 14.46 -9.88 8.68
N GLY A 919 14.44 -10.12 7.37
CA GLY A 919 15.53 -10.64 6.56
C GLY A 919 15.71 -12.16 6.65
N ASP A 920 14.68 -12.91 7.07
CA ASP A 920 14.74 -14.36 7.26
C ASP A 920 14.57 -15.16 5.95
N SER A 921 14.35 -14.46 4.82
CA SER A 921 14.10 -15.01 3.48
C SER A 921 12.71 -15.64 3.27
N VAL A 922 11.77 -15.34 4.15
CA VAL A 922 10.32 -15.49 3.95
C VAL A 922 9.73 -14.08 3.78
N VAL A 923 8.85 -13.90 2.80
CA VAL A 923 8.22 -12.59 2.54
C VAL A 923 7.11 -12.37 3.57
N ASP A 924 6.93 -11.14 4.06
CA ASP A 924 6.05 -10.79 5.19
C ASP A 924 4.62 -11.38 5.07
N CYS A 925 4.04 -11.30 3.87
CA CYS A 925 2.71 -11.86 3.52
C CYS A 925 2.61 -13.40 3.62
N LEU A 926 3.73 -14.11 3.52
CA LEU A 926 3.82 -15.57 3.65
C LEU A 926 4.28 -16.00 5.04
N GLU A 927 4.48 -15.07 5.96
CA GLU A 927 4.93 -15.41 7.30
C GLU A 927 3.86 -16.14 8.09
N VAL A 928 4.29 -17.21 8.74
CA VAL A 928 3.47 -17.95 9.69
C VAL A 928 3.85 -17.50 11.09
N ASN A 929 2.96 -16.71 11.69
CA ASN A 929 3.11 -16.25 13.07
C ASN A 929 3.03 -17.44 14.06
N GLY A 930 4.00 -17.52 14.98
CA GLY A 930 3.96 -18.48 16.08
C GLY A 930 5.30 -18.64 16.79
N CYS A 931 5.35 -19.43 17.86
CA CYS A 931 6.57 -19.54 18.64
C CYS A 931 7.74 -20.22 17.87
N THR A 932 8.81 -19.48 17.61
CA THR A 932 10.01 -19.97 16.90
C THR A 932 11.12 -20.50 17.83
N ASP A 933 11.03 -20.29 19.15
CA ASP A 933 12.04 -20.80 20.12
C ASP A 933 11.88 -22.32 20.37
N LEU A 934 12.83 -23.12 19.86
CA LEU A 934 12.94 -24.58 20.07
C LEU A 934 12.92 -25.04 21.53
N THR A 935 13.17 -24.16 22.49
CA THR A 935 13.14 -24.44 23.93
C THR A 935 11.79 -24.18 24.58
N ALA A 936 10.87 -23.54 23.85
CA ALA A 936 9.49 -23.35 24.27
C ALA A 936 8.68 -24.64 24.17
N SER A 937 7.58 -24.68 24.93
CA SER A 937 6.71 -25.84 25.04
C SER A 937 5.68 -25.91 23.91
N ASN A 938 5.41 -24.77 23.27
CA ASN A 938 4.52 -24.59 22.12
C ASN A 938 5.29 -24.15 20.86
N TYR A 939 6.58 -24.51 20.76
CA TYR A 939 7.37 -24.31 19.54
C TYR A 939 6.60 -24.84 18.32
N ASN A 940 6.43 -23.99 17.32
CA ASN A 940 5.84 -24.32 16.03
C ASN A 940 6.97 -24.38 15.00
N ASN A 941 7.12 -25.52 14.33
CA ASN A 941 8.15 -25.70 13.30
C ASN A 941 7.76 -25.10 11.94
N GLU A 942 6.48 -24.74 11.77
CA GLU A 942 6.00 -24.01 10.60
C GLU A 942 6.01 -22.50 10.81
N ALA A 943 6.22 -22.03 12.05
CA ALA A 943 6.30 -20.60 12.31
C ALA A 943 7.61 -20.03 11.76
N THR A 944 7.50 -18.97 10.97
CA THR A 944 8.62 -18.22 10.41
C THR A 944 8.88 -16.97 11.24
N GLU A 945 7.84 -16.37 11.85
CA GLU A 945 7.94 -15.18 12.71
C GLU A 945 7.44 -15.44 14.15
N ASP A 946 8.15 -14.93 15.16
CA ASP A 946 7.82 -15.07 16.59
C ASP A 946 6.77 -14.04 17.05
N ASP A 947 5.54 -14.50 17.19
CA ASP A 947 4.41 -13.71 17.69
C ASP A 947 4.47 -13.42 19.21
N GLY A 948 5.54 -13.82 19.90
CA GLY A 948 5.69 -13.68 21.35
C GLY A 948 4.85 -14.68 22.14
N SER A 949 4.20 -15.64 21.49
CA SER A 949 3.36 -16.65 22.14
C SER A 949 4.17 -17.73 22.87
N CYS A 950 5.51 -17.71 22.83
CA CYS A 950 6.33 -18.76 23.41
C CYS A 950 6.10 -19.00 24.92
N ILE A 951 5.69 -20.23 25.26
CA ILE A 951 5.38 -20.71 26.61
C ILE A 951 6.51 -21.59 27.14
N TYR A 952 7.05 -21.24 28.29
CA TYR A 952 8.17 -21.93 28.92
C TYR A 952 7.77 -22.60 30.24
N ASN A 953 8.38 -23.75 30.52
CA ASN A 953 8.20 -24.48 31.77
C ASN A 953 9.38 -24.22 32.72
N TYR A 954 9.08 -23.89 33.98
CA TYR A 954 10.06 -23.63 35.02
C TYR A 954 9.73 -24.34 36.33
N GLU A 955 10.71 -25.03 36.94
CA GLU A 955 10.54 -25.73 38.21
C GLU A 955 11.26 -25.03 39.37
N ILE A 956 10.50 -24.70 40.43
CA ILE A 956 11.00 -24.08 41.65
C ILE A 956 10.99 -25.08 42.80
N ASN A 957 12.12 -25.19 43.51
CA ASN A 957 12.26 -26.04 44.70
C ASN A 957 12.14 -25.20 45.97
N TYR A 958 11.04 -25.35 46.71
CA TYR A 958 10.81 -24.62 47.95
C TYR A 958 11.18 -25.41 49.22
N ASN A 959 11.79 -24.73 50.17
CA ASN A 959 12.12 -25.23 51.50
C ASN A 959 11.04 -24.89 52.53
N ALA A 960 10.86 -25.75 53.53
CA ALA A 960 10.00 -25.46 54.68
C ALA A 960 10.44 -24.18 55.40
N GLY A 961 9.56 -23.18 55.49
CA GLY A 961 9.86 -21.86 56.02
C GLY A 961 9.77 -20.75 54.96
N PRO A 962 10.39 -19.59 55.20
CA PRO A 962 10.50 -18.50 54.21
C PRO A 962 11.51 -18.84 53.12
N ASN A 963 11.15 -18.57 51.87
CA ASN A 963 11.99 -18.69 50.68
C ASN A 963 12.00 -17.34 49.96
N LEU A 964 13.16 -16.89 49.50
CA LEU A 964 13.30 -15.71 48.66
C LEU A 964 13.30 -16.14 47.19
N ILE A 965 12.34 -15.66 46.42
CA ILE A 965 12.06 -16.14 45.06
C ILE A 965 11.89 -15.03 44.04
N SER A 966 12.18 -15.41 42.80
CA SER A 966 12.01 -14.62 41.58
C SER A 966 11.11 -15.42 40.63
N TYR A 967 10.12 -14.76 40.05
CA TYR A 967 9.23 -15.36 39.05
C TYR A 967 9.59 -14.85 37.67
N TYR A 968 10.63 -15.44 37.05
CA TYR A 968 11.01 -15.06 35.69
C TYR A 968 10.08 -15.65 34.61
N VAL A 969 9.21 -16.58 34.98
CA VAL A 969 8.10 -17.11 34.15
C VAL A 969 6.79 -16.93 34.90
N LEU A 970 5.78 -16.31 34.27
CA LEU A 970 4.41 -16.23 34.78
C LEU A 970 3.39 -16.57 33.68
N PRO A 971 2.21 -17.13 34.01
CA PRO A 971 1.18 -17.52 33.03
C PRO A 971 0.52 -16.40 32.23
N ASP A 972 0.90 -15.14 32.46
CA ASP A 972 0.25 -13.95 31.92
C ASP A 972 1.27 -13.14 31.11
N GLU A 973 0.85 -12.70 29.92
CA GLU A 973 1.64 -11.90 28.99
C GLU A 973 1.89 -10.48 29.54
N ASN A 974 1.00 -9.95 30.39
CA ASN A 974 1.01 -8.56 30.87
C ASN A 974 1.95 -8.29 32.05
N MET A 975 2.97 -9.12 32.27
CA MET A 975 3.93 -9.05 33.38
C MET A 975 3.36 -9.21 34.80
N GLN A 976 2.05 -9.12 34.98
CA GLN A 976 1.37 -9.20 36.27
C GLN A 976 0.37 -10.36 36.29
N TYR A 977 0.33 -11.08 37.41
CA TYR A 977 -0.58 -12.20 37.57
C TYR A 977 -1.27 -12.18 38.92
N ASN A 978 -2.56 -12.55 38.94
CA ASN A 978 -3.35 -12.52 40.15
C ASN A 978 -2.78 -13.46 41.23
N THR A 979 -2.51 -12.92 42.42
CA THR A 979 -1.87 -13.66 43.51
C THR A 979 -2.71 -14.85 44.01
N GLN A 980 -4.04 -14.72 44.02
CA GLN A 980 -4.92 -15.83 44.43
C GLN A 980 -4.83 -16.97 43.42
N ASN A 981 -4.90 -16.65 42.13
CA ASN A 981 -4.81 -17.63 41.04
C ASN A 981 -3.47 -18.35 41.08
N LEU A 982 -2.35 -17.62 41.15
CA LEU A 982 -1.00 -18.18 41.26
C LEU A 982 -0.91 -19.23 42.36
N ILE A 983 -1.32 -18.87 43.58
CA ILE A 983 -1.18 -19.76 44.73
C ILE A 983 -2.14 -20.96 44.64
N THR A 984 -3.34 -20.80 44.09
CA THR A 984 -4.28 -21.92 43.92
C THR A 984 -3.93 -22.87 42.78
N SER A 985 -3.28 -22.38 41.74
CA SER A 985 -2.93 -23.19 40.56
C SER A 985 -1.61 -23.93 40.74
N SER A 986 -0.67 -23.35 41.49
CA SER A 986 0.70 -23.86 41.56
C SER A 986 1.10 -24.47 42.91
N HIS A 987 0.33 -24.21 43.98
CA HIS A 987 0.62 -24.73 45.33
C HIS A 987 -0.54 -25.49 45.95
N ASN A 988 -0.22 -26.38 46.90
CA ASN A 988 -1.23 -26.83 47.85
C ASN A 988 -1.51 -25.69 48.83
N ILE A 989 -2.72 -25.10 48.78
CA ILE A 989 -3.07 -23.91 49.57
C ILE A 989 -2.90 -24.11 51.09
N ASP A 990 -3.04 -25.34 51.59
CA ASP A 990 -2.82 -25.66 53.01
C ASP A 990 -1.34 -25.57 53.42
N ASN A 991 -0.42 -25.56 52.45
CA ASN A 991 1.01 -25.47 52.66
C ASN A 991 1.53 -24.02 52.64
N VAL A 992 0.78 -23.07 52.08
CA VAL A 992 1.19 -21.67 51.94
C VAL A 992 0.69 -20.84 53.13
N LEU A 993 1.60 -20.09 53.77
CA LEU A 993 1.27 -19.23 54.92
C LEU A 993 1.17 -17.75 54.56
N ALA A 994 2.11 -17.24 53.77
CA ALA A 994 2.15 -15.84 53.38
C ALA A 994 3.05 -15.63 52.15
N LEU A 995 2.70 -14.63 51.35
CA LEU A 995 3.53 -14.07 50.29
C LEU A 995 3.76 -12.58 50.61
N MET A 996 5.00 -12.12 50.52
CA MET A 996 5.39 -10.75 50.86
C MET A 996 6.29 -10.20 49.77
N GLY A 997 5.98 -9.01 49.26
CA GLY A 997 6.78 -8.27 48.28
C GLY A 997 7.20 -6.92 48.87
N GLU A 998 7.63 -6.02 48.00
CA GLU A 998 7.98 -4.67 48.43
C GLU A 998 6.72 -3.89 48.86
N ASN A 999 6.69 -3.47 50.14
CA ASN A 999 5.58 -2.71 50.75
C ASN A 999 4.19 -3.38 50.76
N GLN A 1000 4.06 -4.60 50.25
CA GLN A 1000 2.80 -5.34 50.17
C GLN A 1000 2.95 -6.77 50.70
N ALA A 1001 1.85 -7.32 51.22
CA ALA A 1001 1.83 -8.68 51.70
C ALA A 1001 0.43 -9.27 51.66
N VAL A 1002 0.37 -10.59 51.59
CA VAL A 1002 -0.85 -11.37 51.78
C VAL A 1002 -0.58 -12.59 52.65
N ALA A 1003 -1.51 -12.87 53.56
CA ALA A 1003 -1.51 -14.05 54.40
C ALA A 1003 -2.65 -14.97 54.01
N PHE A 1004 -2.35 -16.27 53.97
CA PHE A 1004 -3.31 -17.32 53.64
C PHE A 1004 -3.77 -18.00 54.93
N THR A 1005 -5.09 -18.11 55.10
CA THR A 1005 -5.70 -18.73 56.28
C THR A 1005 -6.84 -19.65 55.87
N GLU A 1006 -7.32 -20.49 56.80
CA GLU A 1006 -8.49 -21.36 56.59
C GLU A 1006 -9.78 -20.60 56.18
N ASN A 1007 -9.84 -19.26 56.36
CA ASN A 1007 -10.99 -18.42 55.99
C ASN A 1007 -10.74 -17.56 54.73
N GLY A 1008 -9.65 -17.79 54.00
CA GLY A 1008 -9.29 -17.05 52.78
C GLY A 1008 -8.04 -16.18 52.92
N MET A 1009 -7.79 -15.36 51.89
CA MET A 1009 -6.67 -14.41 51.78
C MET A 1009 -6.95 -13.09 52.48
N TYR A 1010 -5.94 -12.57 53.18
CA TYR A 1010 -5.98 -11.26 53.81
C TYR A 1010 -4.69 -10.48 53.54
N GLY A 1011 -4.79 -9.32 52.91
CA GLY A 1011 -3.62 -8.54 52.55
C GLY A 1011 -3.91 -7.43 51.55
N SER A 1012 -2.87 -6.69 51.19
CA SER A 1012 -2.89 -5.66 50.15
C SER A 1012 -2.30 -6.14 48.82
N MET A 1013 -1.69 -7.33 48.79
CA MET A 1013 -1.10 -7.91 47.58
C MET A 1013 -2.16 -8.69 46.80
N LEU A 1014 -2.53 -8.15 45.64
CA LEU A 1014 -3.53 -8.72 44.74
C LEU A 1014 -2.91 -9.30 43.46
N GLN A 1015 -1.73 -8.82 43.09
CA GLN A 1015 -0.96 -9.24 41.92
C GLN A 1015 0.50 -9.52 42.27
N VAL A 1016 1.13 -10.35 41.45
CA VAL A 1016 2.55 -10.70 41.46
C VAL A 1016 3.11 -10.28 40.10
N ASP A 1017 4.27 -9.65 40.08
CA ASP A 1017 4.92 -9.04 38.93
C ASP A 1017 6.24 -9.78 38.62
N ARG A 1018 6.53 -10.02 37.34
CA ARG A 1018 7.75 -10.71 36.88
C ARG A 1018 9.04 -9.99 37.26
N LEU A 1019 9.03 -8.67 37.43
CA LEU A 1019 10.18 -7.83 37.76
C LEU A 1019 10.43 -7.69 39.27
N SER A 1020 9.47 -8.11 40.09
CA SER A 1020 9.54 -7.98 41.55
C SER A 1020 9.99 -9.26 42.24
N GLY A 1021 10.75 -9.13 43.32
CA GLY A 1021 11.14 -10.25 44.17
C GLY A 1021 10.11 -10.52 45.27
N TYR A 1022 10.06 -11.75 45.77
CA TYR A 1022 9.08 -12.14 46.80
C TYR A 1022 9.64 -13.05 47.89
N TRP A 1023 9.09 -12.92 49.09
CA TRP A 1023 9.26 -13.88 50.17
C TRP A 1023 8.01 -14.76 50.29
N LEU A 1024 8.12 -16.02 49.88
CA LEU A 1024 7.07 -17.02 50.06
C LEU A 1024 7.36 -17.89 51.28
N LYS A 1025 6.39 -17.95 52.19
CA LYS A 1025 6.51 -18.77 53.39
C LYS A 1025 5.59 -19.99 53.31
N ILE A 1026 6.20 -21.18 53.35
CA ILE A 1026 5.48 -22.46 53.32
C ILE A 1026 5.74 -23.33 54.57
N ILE A 1027 4.91 -24.35 54.79
CA ILE A 1027 4.96 -25.21 55.99
C ILE A 1027 5.94 -26.38 55.79
N ASP A 1028 5.83 -27.08 54.67
CA ASP A 1028 6.62 -28.25 54.29
C ASP A 1028 7.23 -28.01 52.89
N SER A 1029 8.46 -28.50 52.66
CA SER A 1029 9.13 -28.38 51.36
C SER A 1029 8.32 -28.97 50.21
N GLU A 1030 8.32 -28.31 49.06
CA GLU A 1030 7.60 -28.74 47.85
C GLU A 1030 8.33 -28.32 46.57
N VAL A 1031 7.99 -28.95 45.44
CA VAL A 1031 8.48 -28.57 44.10
C VAL A 1031 7.27 -28.15 43.29
N VAL A 1032 7.37 -27.00 42.63
CA VAL A 1032 6.29 -26.40 41.86
C VAL A 1032 6.78 -26.16 40.44
N SER A 1033 5.97 -26.56 39.46
CA SER A 1033 6.21 -26.26 38.05
C SER A 1033 5.28 -25.13 37.63
N LEU A 1034 5.85 -24.07 37.07
CA LEU A 1034 5.14 -22.95 36.46
C LEU A 1034 5.30 -23.03 34.95
N SER A 1035 4.27 -22.63 34.22
CA SER A 1035 4.27 -22.53 32.76
C SER A 1035 3.78 -21.14 32.37
N GLY A 1036 4.43 -20.50 31.40
CA GLY A 1036 4.01 -19.19 30.91
C GLY A 1036 5.13 -18.44 30.19
N TYR A 1037 5.01 -17.12 30.15
CA TYR A 1037 5.89 -16.24 29.39
C TYR A 1037 7.13 -15.85 30.20
N LYS A 1038 8.30 -15.92 29.56
CA LYS A 1038 9.58 -15.46 30.13
C LYS A 1038 9.59 -13.95 30.32
N THR A 1039 10.40 -13.48 31.25
CA THR A 1039 10.73 -12.05 31.39
C THR A 1039 11.66 -11.66 30.25
N SER A 1040 11.35 -10.57 29.55
CA SER A 1040 12.20 -10.08 28.45
C SER A 1040 13.62 -9.77 28.93
N ALA A 1041 14.60 -9.97 28.06
CA ALA A 1041 16.00 -9.59 28.31
C ALA A 1041 16.17 -8.07 28.44
N ASP A 1042 15.30 -7.30 27.79
CA ASP A 1042 15.29 -5.83 27.80
C ASP A 1042 14.46 -5.24 28.96
N ALA A 1043 14.16 -6.04 29.98
CA ALA A 1043 13.37 -5.61 31.13
C ALA A 1043 13.99 -4.39 31.85
N ILE A 1044 13.19 -3.34 31.99
CA ILE A 1044 13.58 -2.10 32.68
C ILE A 1044 13.12 -2.18 34.14
N TYR A 1045 14.06 -2.00 35.08
CA TYR A 1045 13.78 -2.01 36.52
C TYR A 1045 13.73 -0.60 37.08
N GLU A 1046 12.66 -0.28 37.82
CA GLU A 1046 12.61 0.92 38.65
C GLU A 1046 13.29 0.67 40.01
N ILE A 1047 14.44 1.31 40.23
CA ILE A 1047 15.23 1.14 41.46
C ILE A 1047 15.09 2.39 42.34
N ASN A 1048 14.54 2.19 43.54
CA ASN A 1048 14.36 3.24 44.54
C ASN A 1048 15.61 3.46 45.42
N GLU A 1049 15.69 4.63 46.05
CA GLU A 1049 16.72 4.89 47.07
C GLU A 1049 16.52 3.96 48.29
N GLY A 1050 17.47 3.05 48.53
CA GLY A 1050 17.46 2.16 49.68
C GLY A 1050 17.56 0.69 49.31
N SER A 1051 16.77 -0.16 49.98
CA SER A 1051 16.73 -1.60 49.72
C SER A 1051 15.55 -1.91 48.82
N ASN A 1052 15.84 -2.48 47.65
CA ASN A 1052 14.85 -2.88 46.66
C ASN A 1052 14.70 -4.40 46.66
N LEU A 1053 13.52 -4.91 46.31
CA LEU A 1053 13.26 -6.34 46.19
C LEU A 1053 12.89 -6.68 44.74
N ILE A 1054 13.88 -7.10 43.96
CA ILE A 1054 13.76 -7.32 42.51
C ILE A 1054 13.85 -8.80 42.13
N SER A 1055 13.23 -9.14 41.01
CA SER A 1055 13.36 -10.45 40.35
C SER A 1055 14.63 -10.48 39.48
N PHE A 1056 15.09 -11.69 39.14
CA PHE A 1056 16.20 -11.88 38.21
C PHE A 1056 15.64 -12.54 36.94
N PRO A 1057 15.86 -11.98 35.72
CA PRO A 1057 15.10 -12.36 34.53
C PRO A 1057 15.65 -13.62 33.83
N SER A 1058 16.42 -14.47 34.52
CA SER A 1058 17.00 -15.67 33.91
C SER A 1058 17.08 -16.85 34.88
N SER A 1059 17.05 -18.06 34.32
CA SER A 1059 17.36 -19.30 35.04
C SER A 1059 18.85 -19.59 35.15
N ASP A 1060 19.68 -18.95 34.32
CA ASP A 1060 21.12 -19.19 34.28
C ASP A 1060 21.89 -18.32 35.26
N ALA A 1061 23.07 -18.79 35.67
CA ALA A 1061 23.94 -18.06 36.59
C ALA A 1061 24.96 -17.22 35.81
N PHE A 1062 25.05 -15.93 36.15
CA PHE A 1062 25.95 -14.96 35.53
C PHE A 1062 26.86 -14.32 36.57
N ALA A 1063 28.01 -13.80 36.15
CA ALA A 1063 28.85 -13.01 37.04
C ALA A 1063 28.19 -11.64 37.29
N LEU A 1064 28.24 -11.14 38.53
CA LEU A 1064 27.60 -9.87 38.91
C LEU A 1064 28.08 -8.67 38.07
N GLU A 1065 29.32 -8.72 37.59
CA GLU A 1065 29.93 -7.71 36.73
C GLU A 1065 29.42 -7.73 35.28
N ASP A 1066 28.83 -8.84 34.82
CA ASP A 1066 28.24 -8.97 33.49
C ASP A 1066 26.74 -8.62 33.49
N VAL A 1067 26.10 -8.65 34.66
CA VAL A 1067 24.65 -8.41 34.83
C VAL A 1067 24.33 -6.97 35.18
N LEU A 1068 25.19 -6.31 35.96
CA LEU A 1068 24.93 -4.94 36.40
C LEU A 1068 25.47 -3.95 35.37
N PRO A 1069 24.62 -3.04 34.84
CA PRO A 1069 25.09 -2.00 33.94
C PRO A 1069 26.03 -1.04 34.68
N SER A 1070 27.02 -0.50 33.96
CA SER A 1070 28.02 0.42 34.53
C SER A 1070 27.42 1.72 35.08
N SER A 1071 26.17 2.05 34.73
CA SER A 1071 25.42 3.17 35.30
C SER A 1071 25.10 2.99 36.79
N LEU A 1072 25.09 1.74 37.29
CA LEU A 1072 24.85 1.40 38.69
C LEU A 1072 26.15 1.24 39.49
N ASP A 1073 27.32 1.46 38.85
CA ASP A 1073 28.62 1.47 39.52
C ASP A 1073 28.63 2.50 40.64
N ASP A 1074 29.13 2.10 41.81
CA ASP A 1074 29.18 2.91 43.04
C ASP A 1074 27.81 3.32 43.63
N VAL A 1075 26.68 2.92 43.02
CA VAL A 1075 25.32 3.13 43.54
C VAL A 1075 24.85 1.89 44.33
N VAL A 1076 25.06 0.69 43.78
CA VAL A 1076 24.72 -0.58 44.44
C VAL A 1076 25.93 -1.09 45.23
N TYR A 1077 25.79 -1.18 46.55
CA TYR A 1077 26.89 -1.58 47.44
C TYR A 1077 26.72 -2.98 48.06
N ALA A 1078 25.55 -3.58 47.95
CA ALA A 1078 25.27 -4.93 48.47
C ALA A 1078 24.15 -5.60 47.68
N ILE A 1079 24.31 -6.88 47.40
CA ILE A 1079 23.28 -7.76 46.84
C ILE A 1079 23.10 -8.95 47.78
N LEU A 1080 21.85 -9.30 48.03
CA LEU A 1080 21.45 -10.37 48.93
C LEU A 1080 20.52 -11.31 48.17
N SER A 1081 20.83 -12.60 48.15
CA SER A 1081 19.96 -13.65 47.63
C SER A 1081 19.53 -14.59 48.77
N GLU A 1082 18.84 -15.68 48.45
CA GLU A 1082 18.58 -16.72 49.44
C GLU A 1082 19.92 -17.35 49.87
N ASP A 1083 20.23 -17.27 51.16
CA ASP A 1083 21.45 -17.80 51.80
C ASP A 1083 22.82 -17.23 51.35
N GLU A 1084 22.87 -16.38 50.32
CA GLU A 1084 24.11 -15.77 49.83
C GLU A 1084 24.07 -14.23 49.82
N ALA A 1085 25.25 -13.63 49.77
CA ALA A 1085 25.42 -12.18 49.77
C ALA A 1085 26.72 -11.77 49.10
N ALA A 1086 26.68 -10.66 48.36
CA ALA A 1086 27.85 -9.97 47.85
C ALA A 1086 27.84 -8.51 48.33
N TYR A 1087 29.03 -7.99 48.61
CA TYR A 1087 29.25 -6.61 49.03
C TYR A 1087 30.31 -5.97 48.13
N TYR A 1088 30.03 -4.77 47.62
CA TYR A 1088 30.96 -4.06 46.75
C TYR A 1088 31.96 -3.27 47.59
N GLN A 1089 33.25 -3.61 47.50
CA GLN A 1089 34.30 -2.92 48.24
C GLN A 1089 35.58 -2.82 47.41
N ASP A 1090 36.18 -1.63 47.39
CA ASP A 1090 37.48 -1.35 46.74
C ASP A 1090 37.51 -1.71 45.23
N GLY A 1091 36.38 -1.53 44.53
CA GLY A 1091 36.24 -1.77 43.09
C GLY A 1091 36.03 -3.24 42.71
N GLN A 1092 35.64 -4.10 43.67
CA GLN A 1092 35.35 -5.51 43.44
C GLN A 1092 34.20 -6.00 44.32
N TRP A 1093 33.45 -6.98 43.81
CA TRP A 1093 32.47 -7.73 44.60
C TRP A 1093 33.16 -8.73 45.52
N VAL A 1094 32.77 -8.76 46.79
CA VAL A 1094 33.28 -9.69 47.81
C VAL A 1094 32.11 -10.34 48.52
N GLY A 1095 32.01 -11.66 48.46
CA GLY A 1095 30.81 -12.35 48.93
C GLY A 1095 30.87 -13.87 48.88
N SER A 1096 29.75 -14.48 49.24
CA SER A 1096 29.46 -15.88 48.93
C SER A 1096 28.55 -16.05 47.72
N LEU A 1097 27.88 -14.97 47.27
CA LEU A 1097 27.13 -14.89 46.02
C LEU A 1097 28.10 -14.81 44.84
#